data_AF-A0A917JVS6-F1
#
_entry.id   AF-A0A917JVS6-F1
#
_cell.length_a   1.000
_cell.length_b   1.000
_cell.length_c   1.000
_cell.angle_alpha   90.00
_cell.angle_beta   90.00
_cell.angle_gamma   90.00
#
_symmetry.space_group_name_H-M   'P 1'
#
loop_
_entity.id
_entity.type
_entity.pdbx_description
1 polymer ?
#
loop_
_entity_poly.entity_id
_entity_poly.type
_entity_poly.pdbx_seq_one_letter_code
_entity_poly.pdbx_strand_id
1 'polypeptide(L)'
;MILAMFVGAGVGLFFGESVGWLSHIGTAVILLMQMTVLPFIIVSLIGGIGKLQQSTAMLIFSRAGAIMALLWAVGLVVIAFVPVSFPIFEAASFFSVSSIEPVQPIDYFKLYIPANPFESMADGYVPAMVVFSMAIGLALIGIDEQSKQPILSLMQTVGETFGRITQGLVKVLPIGIFAMSAAAAGTMGIDEFASMQVYLVSYFLMCLLLTFIILPWIVASLTPITFQQTLNISKSSLVTAFATGNIFIVIPVIVDECKQVMKSHHALTEDNATLIEILVPIAYTFPNIGKLTVILFVYFAGWFNGTPIELTDLASLSISGLLSLFGSVYVAIPFLLNLAHLPADLFQLFVMAGFITGKFGSITATMNLFVLTLLTACLFAKRLRAKPPQLLKLAIGTSLGIGLTLMTLKIGMGLFINPPETTSSVIANMQVADKVPTKVNRQRPILGETPTQPIASIQHIRERGLLRVGYIPSNVPFSYYNNAGKLVGFDTAMASKLANDLNVQVEFVPFRQGELAQALQAGYFDIAMSGLAMDIQQMDQLSYSDPILELNLAVATKDYLVNRFKRNDSIRQMENITIAYVEHDDRVENVKRTLPGIRFVKIGAYQQFFRQKDDKYDAVIISAEAGSAWTLFFPSYGVAILENNSRYPVAYAVAPNNQSLLNYINNWQKLRRVDGHQQKFYDYWMLGVGAKEEQPRWSIIRDVLHWVE
;
A
#
# COMPACT_ATOMS: atom_id res chain seq x y z
N MET A 1 6.73 -28.11 -0.17
CA MET A 1 6.58 -26.64 -0.18
C MET A 1 7.75 -25.96 -0.88
N ILE A 2 9.01 -26.07 -0.40
CA ILE A 2 10.20 -25.54 -1.12
C ILE A 2 10.20 -25.97 -2.59
N LEU A 3 10.08 -27.29 -2.82
CA LEU A 3 10.01 -27.85 -4.15
C LEU A 3 8.85 -27.27 -4.96
N ALA A 4 7.67 -27.13 -4.36
CA ALA A 4 6.49 -26.58 -5.03
C ALA A 4 6.68 -25.11 -5.44
N MET A 5 7.36 -24.31 -4.63
CA MET A 5 7.72 -22.92 -4.94
C MET A 5 8.69 -22.85 -6.13
N PHE A 6 9.79 -23.60 -6.09
CA PHE A 6 10.78 -23.60 -7.18
C PHE A 6 10.24 -24.19 -8.48
N VAL A 7 9.47 -25.28 -8.39
CA VAL A 7 8.79 -25.87 -9.55
C VAL A 7 7.73 -24.90 -10.09
N GLY A 8 6.97 -24.25 -9.21
CA GLY A 8 6.01 -23.20 -9.60
C GLY A 8 6.71 -22.03 -10.30
N ALA A 9 7.76 -21.48 -9.71
CA ALA A 9 8.56 -20.43 -10.32
C ALA A 9 9.16 -20.86 -11.67
N GLY A 10 9.65 -22.10 -11.78
CA GLY A 10 10.13 -22.67 -13.03
C GLY A 10 9.04 -22.78 -14.10
N VAL A 11 7.82 -23.19 -13.71
CA VAL A 11 6.65 -23.22 -14.60
C VAL A 11 6.26 -21.80 -15.03
N GLY A 12 6.27 -20.82 -14.11
CA GLY A 12 6.02 -19.41 -14.42
C GLY A 12 7.05 -18.85 -15.40
N LEU A 13 8.34 -19.09 -15.17
CA LEU A 13 9.42 -18.69 -16.09
C LEU A 13 9.36 -19.42 -17.44
N PHE A 14 8.84 -20.65 -17.47
CA PHE A 14 8.75 -21.42 -18.70
C PHE A 14 7.58 -20.96 -19.57
N PHE A 15 6.38 -20.84 -18.98
CA PHE A 15 5.13 -20.56 -19.69
C PHE A 15 4.73 -19.08 -19.72
N GLY A 16 5.38 -18.23 -18.92
CA GLY A 16 5.09 -16.81 -18.85
C GLY A 16 3.66 -16.52 -18.38
N GLU A 17 3.01 -15.56 -19.01
CA GLU A 17 1.67 -15.06 -18.63
C GLU A 17 0.56 -16.11 -18.75
N SER A 18 0.75 -17.18 -19.55
CA SER A 18 -0.30 -18.18 -19.79
C SER A 18 -0.68 -18.97 -18.54
N VAL A 19 0.14 -18.93 -17.48
CA VAL A 19 -0.15 -19.55 -16.18
C VAL A 19 -0.71 -18.57 -15.15
N GLY A 20 -1.03 -17.32 -15.53
CA GLY A 20 -1.59 -16.31 -14.63
C GLY A 20 -2.90 -16.72 -13.95
N TRP A 21 -3.74 -17.54 -14.62
CA TRP A 21 -4.99 -18.07 -14.07
C TRP A 21 -4.79 -18.96 -12.83
N LEU A 22 -3.58 -19.50 -12.61
CA LEU A 22 -3.24 -20.26 -11.40
C LEU A 22 -3.36 -19.40 -10.12
N SER A 23 -3.34 -18.07 -10.25
CA SER A 23 -3.61 -17.15 -9.13
C SER A 23 -4.94 -17.47 -8.43
N HIS A 24 -5.99 -17.83 -9.17
CA HIS A 24 -7.29 -18.20 -8.60
C HIS A 24 -7.21 -19.44 -7.69
N ILE A 25 -6.38 -20.43 -8.05
CA ILE A 25 -6.13 -21.61 -7.22
C ILE A 25 -5.40 -21.19 -5.94
N GLY A 26 -4.40 -20.31 -6.07
CA GLY A 26 -3.70 -19.72 -4.94
C GLY A 26 -4.64 -19.04 -3.95
N THR A 27 -5.50 -18.15 -4.45
CA THR A 27 -6.51 -17.44 -3.67
C THR A 27 -7.50 -18.38 -2.99
N ALA A 28 -7.95 -19.44 -3.67
CA ALA A 28 -8.84 -20.44 -3.06
C ALA A 28 -8.18 -21.14 -1.85
N VAL A 29 -6.91 -21.52 -1.96
CA VAL A 29 -6.17 -22.13 -0.85
C VAL A 29 -6.00 -21.16 0.32
N ILE A 30 -5.77 -19.87 0.04
CA ILE A 30 -5.72 -18.81 1.06
C ILE A 30 -7.05 -18.68 1.80
N LEU A 31 -8.17 -18.60 1.07
CA LEU A 31 -9.49 -18.47 1.69
C LEU A 31 -9.81 -19.66 2.59
N LEU A 32 -9.46 -20.87 2.16
CA LEU A 32 -9.59 -22.08 2.99
C LEU A 32 -8.78 -21.96 4.29
N MET A 33 -7.56 -21.41 4.22
CA MET A 33 -6.72 -21.18 5.40
C MET A 33 -7.30 -20.11 6.33
N GLN A 34 -7.90 -19.05 5.80
CA GLN A 34 -8.49 -17.97 6.60
C GLN A 34 -9.77 -18.40 7.34
N MET A 35 -10.56 -19.30 6.74
CA MET A 35 -11.83 -19.79 7.30
C MET A 35 -11.69 -20.35 8.73
N THR A 36 -10.60 -21.03 9.07
CA THR A 36 -10.43 -21.65 10.39
C THR A 36 -9.81 -20.71 11.43
N VAL A 37 -9.24 -19.58 11.01
CA VAL A 37 -8.40 -18.75 11.89
C VAL A 37 -9.22 -18.05 12.96
N LEU A 38 -10.29 -17.33 12.59
CA LEU A 38 -11.07 -16.55 13.55
C LEU A 38 -11.73 -17.43 14.63
N PRO A 39 -12.40 -18.54 14.30
CA PRO A 39 -12.95 -19.46 15.31
C PRO A 39 -11.86 -20.06 16.20
N PHE A 40 -10.71 -20.41 15.63
CA PHE A 40 -9.59 -20.97 16.37
C PHE A 40 -9.02 -19.98 17.40
N ILE A 41 -8.90 -18.69 17.06
CA ILE A 41 -8.39 -17.66 17.98
C ILE A 41 -9.23 -17.58 19.25
N ILE A 42 -10.55 -17.47 19.08
CA ILE A 42 -11.48 -17.27 20.20
C ILE A 42 -11.38 -18.46 21.15
N VAL A 43 -11.46 -19.65 20.58
CA VAL A 43 -11.42 -20.89 21.34
C VAL A 43 -10.06 -21.12 21.99
N SER A 44 -8.96 -20.81 21.29
CA SER A 44 -7.60 -20.93 21.80
C SER A 44 -7.30 -19.93 22.92
N LEU A 45 -7.79 -18.69 22.84
CA LEU A 45 -7.56 -17.67 23.86
C LEU A 45 -8.41 -17.90 25.10
N ILE A 46 -9.71 -18.19 24.92
CA ILE A 46 -10.60 -18.53 26.04
C ILE A 46 -10.10 -19.78 26.75
N GLY A 47 -9.79 -20.84 26.00
CA GLY A 47 -9.27 -22.09 26.56
C GLY A 47 -7.86 -21.95 27.15
N GLY A 48 -6.97 -21.19 26.50
CA GLY A 48 -5.59 -20.99 26.94
C GLY A 48 -5.49 -20.17 28.24
N ILE A 49 -6.21 -19.04 28.31
CA ILE A 49 -6.21 -18.16 29.49
C ILE A 49 -7.10 -18.74 30.60
N GLY A 50 -8.25 -19.33 30.27
CA GLY A 50 -9.18 -19.89 31.25
C GLY A 50 -8.65 -21.13 31.99
N LYS A 51 -7.66 -21.84 31.43
CA LYS A 51 -6.96 -22.95 32.10
C LYS A 51 -6.01 -22.50 33.21
N LEU A 52 -5.71 -21.20 33.30
CA LEU A 52 -4.75 -20.70 34.28
C LEU A 52 -5.34 -20.76 35.69
N GLN A 53 -4.51 -21.19 36.65
CA GLN A 53 -4.82 -21.03 38.07
C GLN A 53 -4.55 -19.58 38.48
N GLN A 54 -5.25 -19.08 39.51
CA GLN A 54 -5.14 -17.70 39.97
C GLN A 54 -3.69 -17.28 40.32
N SER A 55 -2.92 -18.17 40.95
CA SER A 55 -1.50 -17.95 41.26
C SER A 55 -0.63 -17.83 40.00
N THR A 56 -0.87 -18.68 39.00
CA THR A 56 -0.15 -18.71 37.72
C THR A 56 -0.52 -17.52 36.85
N ALA A 57 -1.79 -17.14 36.83
CA ALA A 57 -2.27 -15.96 36.13
C ALA A 57 -1.63 -14.68 36.71
N MET A 58 -1.58 -14.55 38.03
CA MET A 58 -0.94 -13.39 38.68
C MET A 58 0.56 -13.32 38.38
N LEU A 59 1.24 -14.47 38.30
CA LEU A 59 2.61 -14.60 37.81
C LEU A 59 2.77 -14.06 36.37
N ILE A 60 1.90 -14.47 35.45
CA ILE A 60 1.99 -14.11 34.03
C ILE A 60 1.62 -12.65 33.81
N PHE A 61 0.50 -12.17 34.34
CA PHE A 61 0.03 -10.81 34.08
C PHE A 61 0.87 -9.72 34.80
N SER A 62 1.59 -10.06 35.87
CA SER A 62 2.47 -9.08 36.55
C SER A 62 3.89 -9.09 35.99
N ARG A 63 4.61 -10.20 36.16
CA ARG A 63 6.07 -10.25 35.97
C ARG A 63 6.47 -10.72 34.58
N ALA A 64 5.91 -11.84 34.11
CA ALA A 64 6.21 -12.33 32.76
C ALA A 64 5.66 -11.38 31.69
N GLY A 65 4.49 -10.78 31.94
CA GLY A 65 3.82 -9.82 31.08
C GLY A 65 4.61 -8.53 30.91
N ALA A 66 5.25 -8.03 31.98
CA ALA A 66 6.15 -6.88 31.90
C ALA A 66 7.38 -7.18 31.01
N ILE A 67 7.98 -8.37 31.14
CA ILE A 67 9.10 -8.80 30.27
C ILE A 67 8.62 -8.95 28.83
N MET A 68 7.45 -9.55 28.61
CA MET A 68 6.87 -9.71 27.28
C MET A 68 6.59 -8.37 26.60
N ALA A 69 6.00 -7.41 27.31
CA ALA A 69 5.77 -6.05 26.82
C ALA A 69 7.09 -5.33 26.48
N LEU A 70 8.12 -5.48 27.30
CA LEU A 70 9.46 -4.95 27.01
C LEU A 70 10.03 -5.55 25.71
N LEU A 71 9.93 -6.88 25.54
CA LEU A 71 10.42 -7.56 24.34
C LEU A 71 9.63 -7.13 23.09
N TRP A 72 8.31 -6.95 23.19
CA TRP A 72 7.49 -6.40 22.11
C TRP A 72 7.89 -4.99 21.75
N ALA A 73 8.08 -4.11 22.74
CA ALA A 73 8.52 -2.74 22.50
C ALA A 73 9.85 -2.70 21.74
N VAL A 74 10.83 -3.51 22.17
CA VAL A 74 12.12 -3.63 21.47
C VAL A 74 11.93 -4.13 20.03
N GLY A 75 11.12 -5.17 19.83
CA GLY A 75 10.84 -5.72 18.50
C GLY A 75 10.20 -4.68 17.58
N LEU A 76 9.14 -4.01 18.04
CA LEU A 76 8.42 -2.99 17.28
C LEU A 76 9.31 -1.78 16.93
N VAL A 77 10.15 -1.34 17.86
CA VAL A 77 11.13 -0.26 17.60
C VAL A 77 12.08 -0.67 16.48
N VAL A 78 12.66 -1.87 16.53
CA VAL A 78 13.56 -2.34 15.47
C VAL A 78 12.83 -2.39 14.13
N ILE A 79 11.62 -2.96 14.09
CA ILE A 79 10.81 -3.06 12.87
C ILE A 79 10.50 -1.67 12.29
N ALA A 80 10.19 -0.69 13.15
CA ALA A 80 9.89 0.70 12.76
C ALA A 80 11.09 1.44 12.14
N PHE A 81 12.32 1.06 12.48
CA PHE A 81 13.54 1.69 11.94
C PHE A 81 14.01 1.10 10.62
N VAL A 82 13.65 -0.15 10.29
CA VAL A 82 14.08 -0.80 9.03
C VAL A 82 13.69 -0.02 7.77
N PRO A 83 12.47 0.55 7.64
CA PRO A 83 12.07 1.30 6.44
C PRO A 83 12.96 2.51 6.10
N VAL A 84 13.71 3.05 7.07
CA VAL A 84 14.69 4.13 6.84
C VAL A 84 15.82 3.71 5.90
N SER A 85 16.06 2.39 5.77
CA SER A 85 17.04 1.83 4.85
C SER A 85 16.53 1.69 3.41
N PHE A 86 15.22 1.81 3.19
CA PHE A 86 14.64 1.64 1.86
C PHE A 86 15.08 2.77 0.89
N PRO A 87 15.24 2.48 -0.42
CA PRO A 87 15.59 3.49 -1.41
C PRO A 87 14.57 4.64 -1.47
N ILE A 88 15.02 5.84 -1.82
CA ILE A 88 14.11 6.98 -1.99
C ILE A 88 13.39 6.80 -3.33
N PHE A 89 12.05 6.76 -3.30
CA PHE A 89 11.22 6.85 -4.51
C PHE A 89 11.02 8.32 -4.89
N GLU A 90 11.17 8.64 -6.18
CA GLU A 90 10.51 9.84 -6.72
C GLU A 90 9.05 9.44 -7.01
N ALA A 91 8.08 10.12 -6.39
CA ALA A 91 6.65 9.77 -6.32
C ALA A 91 5.87 9.91 -7.65
N ALA A 92 6.52 9.65 -8.78
CA ALA A 92 5.96 9.78 -10.10
C ALA A 92 5.19 8.50 -10.49
N SER A 93 3.92 8.42 -10.09
CA SER A 93 2.99 7.37 -10.52
C SER A 93 1.79 7.96 -11.27
N PHE A 94 1.13 7.15 -12.11
CA PHE A 94 -0.18 7.50 -12.66
C PHE A 94 -1.20 7.69 -11.54
N PHE A 95 -2.30 8.35 -11.87
CA PHE A 95 -3.42 8.53 -10.95
C PHE A 95 -4.02 7.15 -10.59
N SER A 96 -4.25 6.89 -9.30
CA SER A 96 -4.92 5.68 -8.81
C SER A 96 -6.26 6.02 -8.17
N VAL A 97 -7.30 5.29 -8.53
CA VAL A 97 -8.65 5.43 -7.97
C VAL A 97 -8.67 5.14 -6.46
N SER A 98 -7.79 4.26 -5.97
CA SER A 98 -7.66 3.96 -4.54
C SER A 98 -7.19 5.16 -3.71
N SER A 99 -6.57 6.16 -4.34
CA SER A 99 -6.12 7.39 -3.66
C SER A 99 -7.27 8.37 -3.36
N ILE A 100 -8.47 8.10 -3.88
CA ILE A 100 -9.67 8.96 -3.77
C ILE A 100 -10.69 8.45 -2.77
N GLU A 101 -10.58 7.19 -2.31
CA GLU A 101 -11.48 6.72 -1.27
C GLU A 101 -11.32 7.60 -0.02
N PRO A 102 -12.39 8.26 0.46
CA PRO A 102 -12.29 9.11 1.63
C PRO A 102 -11.78 8.25 2.78
N VAL A 103 -10.71 8.70 3.43
CA VAL A 103 -10.19 8.07 4.65
C VAL A 103 -11.35 8.02 5.64
N GLN A 104 -11.99 6.85 5.74
CA GLN A 104 -13.05 6.65 6.72
C GLN A 104 -12.38 6.85 8.08
N PRO A 105 -12.89 7.76 8.93
CA PRO A 105 -12.31 7.94 10.25
C PRO A 105 -12.36 6.60 10.96
N ILE A 106 -11.18 6.06 11.26
CA ILE A 106 -11.06 4.76 11.93
C ILE A 106 -11.74 4.92 13.30
N ASP A 107 -12.84 4.21 13.49
CA ASP A 107 -13.49 4.12 14.79
C ASP A 107 -12.65 3.20 15.68
N TYR A 108 -11.67 3.80 16.34
CA TYR A 108 -10.78 3.10 17.27
C TYR A 108 -11.55 2.41 18.41
N PHE A 109 -12.74 2.91 18.79
CA PHE A 109 -13.54 2.24 19.79
C PHE A 109 -14.09 0.93 19.26
N LYS A 110 -14.69 0.92 18.06
CA LYS A 110 -15.14 -0.33 17.42
C LYS A 110 -13.99 -1.30 17.13
N LEU A 111 -12.81 -0.77 16.79
CA LEU A 111 -11.65 -1.60 16.47
C LEU A 111 -11.15 -2.44 17.65
N TYR A 112 -11.26 -1.90 18.87
CA TYR A 112 -10.70 -2.52 20.08
C TYR A 112 -11.73 -3.01 21.09
N ILE A 113 -12.89 -2.36 21.18
CA ILE A 113 -13.95 -2.64 22.16
C ILE A 113 -15.24 -3.00 21.41
N PRO A 114 -15.55 -4.30 21.27
CA PRO A 114 -16.74 -4.71 20.57
C PRO A 114 -17.99 -4.47 21.43
N ALA A 115 -18.94 -3.68 20.95
CA ALA A 115 -20.30 -3.67 21.51
C ALA A 115 -21.03 -4.99 21.20
N ASN A 116 -20.73 -5.58 20.03
CA ASN A 116 -21.20 -6.88 19.59
C ASN A 116 -20.04 -7.73 19.06
N PRO A 117 -19.58 -8.76 19.80
CA PRO A 117 -18.46 -9.60 19.39
C PRO A 117 -18.77 -10.45 18.15
N PHE A 118 -20.04 -10.73 17.85
CA PHE A 118 -20.44 -11.49 16.66
C PHE A 118 -20.34 -10.64 15.39
N GLU A 119 -20.73 -9.36 15.46
CA GLU A 119 -20.53 -8.40 14.37
C GLU A 119 -19.04 -8.20 14.11
N SER A 120 -18.24 -8.03 15.16
CA SER A 120 -16.78 -7.92 15.02
C SER A 120 -16.14 -9.17 14.40
N MET A 121 -16.75 -10.35 14.59
CA MET A 121 -16.31 -11.59 13.94
C MET A 121 -16.69 -11.63 12.46
N ALA A 122 -17.89 -11.18 12.12
CA ALA A 122 -18.35 -11.09 10.74
C ALA A 122 -17.53 -10.08 9.93
N ASP A 123 -17.20 -8.93 10.53
CA ASP A 123 -16.43 -7.86 9.91
C ASP A 123 -14.91 -8.10 9.96
N GLY A 124 -14.45 -9.12 10.70
CA GLY A 124 -13.04 -9.48 10.80
C GLY A 124 -12.19 -8.55 11.67
N TYR A 125 -12.77 -7.84 12.64
CA TYR A 125 -12.05 -7.01 13.61
C TYR A 125 -11.31 -7.85 14.65
N VAL A 126 -10.14 -8.37 14.28
CA VAL A 126 -9.31 -9.24 15.14
C VAL A 126 -8.97 -8.63 16.49
N PRO A 127 -8.53 -7.35 16.59
CA PRO A 127 -8.17 -6.79 17.90
C PRO A 127 -9.34 -6.81 18.89
N ALA A 128 -10.55 -6.43 18.46
CA ALA A 128 -11.76 -6.50 19.26
C ALA A 128 -12.09 -7.93 19.74
N MET A 129 -11.99 -8.93 18.85
CA MET A 129 -12.22 -10.33 19.20
C MET A 129 -11.22 -10.86 20.23
N VAL A 130 -9.96 -10.43 20.16
CA VAL A 130 -8.91 -10.80 21.11
C VAL A 130 -9.21 -10.24 22.49
N VAL A 131 -9.57 -8.95 22.58
CA VAL A 131 -9.94 -8.30 23.85
C VAL A 131 -11.14 -9.02 24.48
N PHE A 132 -12.17 -9.30 23.69
CA PHE A 132 -13.34 -10.07 24.14
C PHE A 132 -12.98 -11.47 24.66
N SER A 133 -12.16 -12.22 23.89
CA SER A 133 -11.74 -13.58 24.25
C SER A 133 -10.85 -13.59 25.51
N MET A 134 -9.99 -12.59 25.67
CA MET A 134 -9.19 -12.40 26.88
C MET A 134 -10.06 -12.11 28.10
N ALA A 135 -11.09 -11.26 27.96
CA ALA A 135 -12.00 -10.94 29.06
C ALA A 135 -12.76 -12.20 29.55
N ILE A 136 -13.25 -13.03 28.64
CA ILE A 136 -13.88 -14.32 29.00
C ILE A 136 -12.86 -15.25 29.66
N GLY A 137 -11.68 -15.42 29.04
CA GLY A 137 -10.63 -16.28 29.58
C GLY A 137 -10.23 -15.87 31.01
N LEU A 138 -10.10 -14.56 31.27
CA LEU A 138 -9.81 -14.01 32.59
C LEU A 138 -10.94 -14.26 33.59
N ALA A 139 -12.19 -14.10 33.17
CA ALA A 139 -13.35 -14.38 34.03
C ALA A 139 -13.41 -15.85 34.45
N LEU A 140 -13.07 -16.79 33.55
CA LEU A 140 -13.04 -18.22 33.86
C LEU A 140 -12.03 -18.61 34.95
N ILE A 141 -10.97 -17.82 35.17
CA ILE A 141 -9.95 -18.09 36.21
C ILE A 141 -10.56 -18.02 37.61
N GLY A 142 -11.53 -17.11 37.82
CA GLY A 142 -12.20 -16.92 39.10
C GLY A 142 -13.37 -17.85 39.37
N ILE A 143 -13.77 -18.68 38.40
CA ILE A 143 -14.86 -19.65 38.53
C ILE A 143 -14.31 -20.93 39.16
N ASP A 144 -15.15 -21.61 39.94
CA ASP A 144 -14.82 -22.90 40.55
C ASP A 144 -14.46 -23.96 39.48
N GLU A 145 -13.54 -24.85 39.85
CA GLU A 145 -12.97 -25.83 38.91
C GLU A 145 -14.06 -26.74 38.32
N GLN A 146 -15.07 -27.12 39.11
CA GLN A 146 -16.15 -28.00 38.63
C GLN A 146 -16.99 -27.33 37.54
N SER A 147 -17.34 -26.05 37.70
CA SER A 147 -18.18 -25.32 36.75
C SER A 147 -17.44 -24.90 35.48
N LYS A 148 -16.13 -24.60 35.57
CA LYS A 148 -15.36 -24.17 34.39
C LYS A 148 -14.87 -25.33 33.52
N GLN A 149 -14.64 -26.52 34.08
CA GLN A 149 -14.11 -27.67 33.33
C GLN A 149 -14.95 -28.07 32.09
N PRO A 150 -16.30 -28.09 32.12
CA PRO A 150 -17.12 -28.32 30.91
C PRO A 150 -16.86 -27.28 29.81
N ILE A 151 -16.73 -26.00 30.17
CA ILE A 151 -16.42 -24.93 29.20
C ILE A 151 -15.00 -25.12 28.64
N LEU A 152 -14.01 -25.39 29.49
CA LEU A 152 -12.62 -25.57 29.07
C LEU A 152 -12.44 -26.80 28.17
N SER A 153 -13.13 -27.91 28.48
CA SER A 153 -13.14 -29.12 27.65
C SER A 153 -13.83 -28.90 26.30
N LEU A 154 -14.93 -28.13 26.25
CA LEU A 154 -15.55 -27.71 25.00
C LEU A 154 -14.58 -26.87 24.17
N MET A 155 -13.98 -25.83 24.78
CA MET A 155 -12.99 -24.99 24.10
C MET A 155 -11.80 -25.82 23.60
N GLN A 156 -11.28 -26.74 24.41
CA GLN A 156 -10.20 -27.61 23.97
C GLN A 156 -10.61 -28.51 22.80
N THR A 157 -11.78 -29.15 22.87
CA THR A 157 -12.26 -30.06 21.81
C THR A 157 -12.49 -29.33 20.49
N VAL A 158 -13.10 -28.15 20.55
CA VAL A 158 -13.32 -27.30 19.37
C VAL A 158 -11.99 -26.78 18.83
N GLY A 159 -11.07 -26.36 19.71
CA GLY A 159 -9.73 -25.90 19.33
C GLY A 159 -8.90 -27.00 18.66
N GLU A 160 -8.94 -28.22 19.18
CA GLU A 160 -8.31 -29.40 18.57
C GLU A 160 -8.96 -29.74 17.23
N THR A 161 -10.27 -29.58 17.10
CA THR A 161 -11.00 -29.79 15.84
C THR A 161 -10.53 -28.80 14.77
N PHE A 162 -10.52 -27.49 15.06
CA PHE A 162 -9.99 -26.49 14.13
C PHE A 162 -8.49 -26.66 13.88
N GLY A 163 -7.74 -27.10 14.89
CA GLY A 163 -6.33 -27.47 14.75
C GLY A 163 -6.12 -28.60 13.75
N ARG A 164 -6.94 -29.66 13.81
CA ARG A 164 -6.92 -30.77 12.83
C ARG A 164 -7.29 -30.31 11.43
N ILE A 165 -8.30 -29.45 11.28
CA ILE A 165 -8.66 -28.88 9.97
C ILE A 165 -7.47 -28.09 9.43
N THR A 166 -6.86 -27.23 10.25
CA THR A 166 -5.69 -26.43 9.87
C THR A 166 -4.50 -27.32 9.47
N GLN A 167 -4.22 -28.40 10.19
CA GLN A 167 -3.20 -29.39 9.81
C GLN A 167 -3.51 -30.09 8.49
N GLY A 168 -4.78 -30.37 8.21
CA GLY A 168 -5.24 -30.88 6.93
C GLY A 168 -4.98 -29.89 5.79
N LEU A 169 -5.32 -28.62 6.01
CA LEU A 169 -5.10 -27.54 5.03
C LEU A 169 -3.62 -27.29 4.74
N VAL A 170 -2.74 -27.44 5.74
CA VAL A 170 -1.27 -27.39 5.54
C VAL A 170 -0.78 -28.43 4.52
N LYS A 171 -1.47 -29.56 4.35
CA LYS A 171 -1.13 -30.56 3.30
C LYS A 171 -1.52 -30.09 1.89
N VAL A 172 -2.52 -29.23 1.77
CA VAL A 172 -2.98 -28.64 0.50
C VAL A 172 -2.16 -27.40 0.13
N LEU A 173 -1.56 -26.74 1.12
CA LEU A 173 -0.74 -25.54 0.95
C LEU A 173 0.37 -25.63 -0.13
N PRO A 174 1.07 -26.76 -0.36
CA PRO A 174 2.02 -26.89 -1.46
C PRO A 174 1.40 -26.60 -2.84
N ILE A 175 0.13 -26.95 -3.06
CA ILE A 175 -0.60 -26.69 -4.31
C ILE A 175 -0.83 -25.18 -4.48
N GLY A 176 -1.28 -24.51 -3.41
CA GLY A 176 -1.45 -23.06 -3.40
C GLY A 176 -0.13 -22.33 -3.66
N ILE A 177 0.95 -22.71 -2.98
CA ILE A 177 2.28 -22.13 -3.18
C ILE A 177 2.76 -22.33 -4.62
N PHE A 178 2.63 -23.54 -5.18
CA PHE A 178 2.97 -23.79 -6.58
C PHE A 178 2.21 -22.85 -7.52
N ALA A 179 0.89 -22.75 -7.35
CA ALA A 179 0.02 -21.95 -8.20
C ALA A 179 0.34 -20.45 -8.10
N MET A 180 0.57 -19.94 -6.88
CA MET A 180 0.95 -18.55 -6.65
C MET A 180 2.35 -18.23 -7.18
N SER A 181 3.34 -19.08 -6.93
CA SER A 181 4.70 -18.88 -7.45
C SER A 181 4.74 -18.96 -8.97
N ALA A 182 3.94 -19.83 -9.59
CA ALA A 182 3.83 -19.91 -11.04
C ALA A 182 3.16 -18.67 -11.64
N ALA A 183 2.03 -18.22 -11.07
CA ALA A 183 1.37 -17.00 -11.52
C ALA A 183 2.30 -15.78 -11.34
N ALA A 184 2.88 -15.59 -10.16
CA ALA A 184 3.77 -14.46 -9.89
C ALA A 184 5.04 -14.46 -10.76
N ALA A 185 5.70 -15.61 -10.91
CA ALA A 185 6.86 -15.74 -11.79
C ALA A 185 6.52 -15.71 -13.29
N GLY A 186 5.24 -15.86 -13.64
CA GLY A 186 4.72 -15.72 -15.00
C GLY A 186 4.22 -14.31 -15.35
N THR A 187 3.82 -13.49 -14.36
CA THR A 187 3.20 -12.16 -14.59
C THR A 187 3.97 -10.94 -14.05
N MET A 188 4.66 -11.02 -12.90
CA MET A 188 5.43 -9.91 -12.33
C MET A 188 6.61 -9.36 -13.19
N GLY A 189 6.77 -8.05 -13.30
CA GLY A 189 7.92 -7.45 -14.01
C GLY A 189 9.29 -7.77 -13.36
N ILE A 190 10.40 -7.63 -14.11
CA ILE A 190 11.77 -7.71 -13.56
C ILE A 190 11.98 -6.66 -12.46
N ASP A 191 11.41 -5.46 -12.66
CA ASP A 191 11.47 -4.36 -11.69
C ASP A 191 10.68 -4.64 -10.41
N GLU A 192 9.53 -5.31 -10.53
CA GLU A 192 8.71 -5.73 -9.38
C GLU A 192 9.43 -6.82 -8.57
N PHE A 193 10.10 -7.76 -9.25
CA PHE A 193 10.92 -8.77 -8.59
C PHE A 193 12.13 -8.13 -7.89
N ALA A 194 12.81 -7.16 -8.53
CA ALA A 194 13.90 -6.40 -7.91
C ALA A 194 13.42 -5.66 -6.66
N SER A 195 12.23 -5.05 -6.72
CA SER A 195 11.63 -4.38 -5.57
C SER A 195 11.29 -5.35 -4.43
N MET A 196 10.85 -6.57 -4.71
CA MET A 196 10.60 -7.59 -3.68
C MET A 196 11.88 -8.01 -2.92
N GLN A 197 13.06 -7.91 -3.55
CA GLN A 197 14.33 -8.19 -2.87
C GLN A 197 14.58 -7.22 -1.70
N VAL A 198 14.12 -5.96 -1.80
CA VAL A 198 14.17 -4.98 -0.70
C VAL A 198 13.51 -5.57 0.54
N TYR A 199 12.30 -6.11 0.40
CA TYR A 199 11.57 -6.73 1.51
C TYR A 199 12.33 -7.94 2.07
N LEU A 200 12.70 -8.89 1.22
CA LEU A 200 13.32 -10.15 1.65
C LEU A 200 14.65 -9.91 2.38
N VAL A 201 15.54 -9.11 1.81
CA VAL A 201 16.87 -8.83 2.38
C VAL A 201 16.72 -8.08 3.71
N SER A 202 15.86 -7.06 3.75
CA SER A 202 15.56 -6.31 4.98
C SER A 202 15.00 -7.21 6.07
N TYR A 203 14.06 -8.08 5.72
CA TYR A 203 13.44 -9.01 6.64
C TYR A 203 14.46 -10.00 7.20
N PHE A 204 15.32 -10.60 6.36
CA PHE A 204 16.34 -11.54 6.82
C PHE A 204 17.34 -10.87 7.76
N LEU A 205 17.89 -9.72 7.38
CA LEU A 205 18.86 -9.00 8.20
C LEU A 205 18.24 -8.54 9.53
N MET A 206 16.98 -8.10 9.52
CA MET A 206 16.25 -7.78 10.75
C MET A 206 16.07 -9.00 11.67
N CYS A 207 15.64 -10.15 11.12
CA CYS A 207 15.51 -11.38 11.90
C CYS A 207 16.84 -11.84 12.48
N LEU A 208 17.94 -11.75 11.71
CA LEU A 208 19.28 -12.09 12.18
C LEU A 208 19.75 -11.15 13.29
N LEU A 209 19.54 -9.84 13.12
CA LEU A 209 19.83 -8.82 14.13
C LEU A 209 19.07 -9.07 15.43
N LEU A 210 17.77 -9.32 15.35
CA LEU A 210 16.93 -9.60 16.52
C LEU A 210 17.37 -10.88 17.22
N THR A 211 17.54 -11.96 16.46
CA THR A 211 17.84 -13.31 16.98
C THR A 211 19.24 -13.40 17.59
N PHE A 212 20.27 -12.97 16.85
CA PHE A 212 21.65 -13.28 17.20
C PHE A 212 22.35 -12.15 17.94
N ILE A 213 21.83 -10.91 17.89
CA ILE A 213 22.45 -9.76 18.53
C ILE A 213 21.55 -9.26 19.65
N ILE A 214 20.38 -8.69 19.34
CA ILE A 214 19.58 -7.92 20.29
C ILE A 214 19.07 -8.80 21.46
N LEU A 215 18.37 -9.89 21.16
CA LEU A 215 17.77 -10.77 22.17
C LEU A 215 18.79 -11.41 23.14
N PRO A 216 19.88 -12.04 22.67
CA PRO A 216 20.88 -12.60 23.58
C PRO A 216 21.63 -11.53 24.39
N TRP A 217 21.75 -10.29 23.89
CA TRP A 217 22.33 -9.21 24.68
C TRP A 217 21.43 -8.70 25.79
N ILE A 218 20.11 -8.69 25.57
CA ILE A 218 19.13 -8.40 26.63
C ILE A 218 19.30 -9.42 27.77
N VAL A 219 19.42 -10.71 27.44
CA VAL A 219 19.70 -11.77 28.43
C VAL A 219 21.01 -11.47 29.17
N ALA A 220 22.10 -11.20 28.43
CA ALA A 220 23.41 -10.97 29.01
C ALA A 220 23.52 -9.73 29.91
N SER A 221 22.62 -8.77 29.73
CA SER A 221 22.62 -7.51 30.47
C SER A 221 21.73 -7.55 31.70
N LEU A 222 20.70 -8.41 31.70
CA LEU A 222 19.73 -8.53 32.79
C LEU A 222 19.98 -9.75 33.69
N THR A 223 20.74 -10.74 33.21
CA THR A 223 20.98 -12.02 33.90
C THR A 223 22.49 -12.29 34.04
N PRO A 224 22.90 -13.21 34.93
CA PRO A 224 24.31 -13.63 35.03
C PRO A 224 24.78 -14.50 33.84
N ILE A 225 23.90 -14.80 32.88
CA ILE A 225 24.18 -15.68 31.74
C ILE A 225 24.87 -14.85 30.67
N THR A 226 25.97 -15.35 30.12
CA THR A 226 26.74 -14.61 29.10
C THR A 226 26.11 -14.72 27.71
N PHE A 227 26.38 -13.74 26.84
CA PHE A 227 25.91 -13.72 25.45
C PHE A 227 26.24 -15.02 24.69
N GLN A 228 27.47 -15.53 24.84
CA GLN A 228 27.90 -16.78 24.19
C GLN A 228 27.17 -18.00 24.74
N GLN A 229 26.89 -18.05 26.05
CA GLN A 229 26.11 -19.14 26.65
C GLN A 229 24.69 -19.14 26.11
N THR A 230 24.05 -17.97 26.00
CA THR A 230 22.70 -17.86 25.43
C THR A 230 22.63 -18.46 24.03
N LEU A 231 23.59 -18.13 23.15
CA LEU A 231 23.63 -18.66 21.78
C LEU A 231 23.97 -20.15 21.69
N ASN A 232 24.91 -20.62 22.50
CA ASN A 232 25.34 -22.02 22.45
C ASN A 232 24.22 -22.96 22.93
N ILE A 233 23.45 -22.53 23.93
CA ILE A 233 22.39 -23.36 24.52
C ILE A 233 21.15 -23.36 23.62
N SER A 234 20.75 -22.23 23.04
CA SER A 234 19.60 -22.17 22.14
C SER A 234 19.85 -22.76 20.74
N LYS A 235 21.07 -23.22 20.43
CA LYS A 235 21.43 -23.70 19.09
C LYS A 235 20.53 -24.83 18.61
N SER A 236 20.18 -25.78 19.48
CA SER A 236 19.36 -26.95 19.10
C SER A 236 17.95 -26.53 18.72
N SER A 237 17.32 -25.70 19.55
CA SER A 237 16.00 -25.15 19.29
C SER A 237 15.96 -24.27 18.04
N LEU A 238 16.95 -23.39 17.84
CA LEU A 238 17.01 -22.51 16.66
C LEU A 238 17.17 -23.29 15.35
N VAL A 239 18.05 -24.30 15.31
CA VAL A 239 18.25 -25.15 14.12
C VAL A 239 16.98 -25.95 13.82
N THR A 240 16.35 -26.52 14.85
CA THR A 240 15.10 -27.28 14.70
C THR A 240 13.96 -26.38 14.21
N ALA A 241 13.85 -25.16 14.74
CA ALA A 241 12.85 -24.17 14.34
C ALA A 241 13.04 -23.75 12.87
N PHE A 242 14.28 -23.54 12.42
CA PHE A 242 14.57 -23.20 11.04
C PHE A 242 14.22 -24.34 10.07
N ALA A 243 14.59 -25.57 10.42
CA ALA A 243 14.35 -26.74 9.60
C ALA A 243 12.85 -27.01 9.46
N THR A 244 12.13 -27.02 10.58
CA THR A 244 10.70 -27.37 10.65
C THR A 244 9.76 -26.23 10.28
N GLY A 245 10.17 -24.97 10.47
CA GLY A 245 9.31 -23.79 10.32
C GLY A 245 8.13 -23.77 11.30
N ASN A 246 8.20 -24.55 12.39
CA ASN A 246 7.12 -24.68 13.36
C ASN A 246 7.66 -24.64 14.79
N ILE A 247 7.30 -23.58 15.50
CA ILE A 247 7.70 -23.34 16.89
C ILE A 247 7.13 -24.40 17.84
N PHE A 248 5.96 -24.99 17.53
CA PHE A 248 5.29 -25.98 18.38
C PHE A 248 6.15 -27.21 18.64
N ILE A 249 6.91 -27.66 17.63
CA ILE A 249 7.81 -28.82 17.73
C ILE A 249 8.95 -28.55 18.72
N VAL A 250 9.31 -27.28 18.89
CA VAL A 250 10.49 -26.84 19.63
C VAL A 250 10.16 -26.49 21.08
N ILE A 251 8.87 -26.42 21.45
CA ILE A 251 8.44 -26.12 22.83
C ILE A 251 9.11 -27.04 23.88
N PRO A 252 9.12 -28.38 23.72
CA PRO A 252 9.79 -29.25 24.69
C PRO A 252 11.30 -29.01 24.75
N VAL A 253 11.93 -28.75 23.59
CA VAL A 253 13.36 -28.47 23.49
C VAL A 253 13.71 -27.18 24.25
N ILE A 254 12.89 -26.14 24.13
CA ILE A 254 13.08 -24.85 24.83
C ILE A 254 12.96 -25.03 26.35
N VAL A 255 12.03 -25.86 26.82
CA VAL A 255 11.88 -26.21 28.23
C VAL A 255 13.16 -26.83 28.78
N ASP A 256 13.71 -27.82 28.07
CA ASP A 256 14.95 -28.50 28.47
C ASP A 256 16.16 -27.57 28.44
N GLU A 257 16.29 -26.75 27.39
CA GLU A 257 17.36 -25.73 27.28
C GLU A 257 17.31 -24.73 28.44
N CYS A 258 16.13 -24.22 28.79
CA CYS A 258 15.96 -23.31 29.91
C CYS A 258 16.34 -23.97 31.25
N LYS A 259 15.93 -25.22 31.48
CA LYS A 259 16.30 -25.98 32.68
C LYS A 259 17.81 -26.22 32.75
N GLN A 260 18.44 -26.53 31.62
CA GLN A 260 19.89 -26.74 31.54
C GLN A 260 20.66 -25.47 31.92
N VAL A 261 20.26 -24.30 31.40
CA VAL A 261 20.88 -23.00 31.73
C VAL A 261 20.76 -22.71 33.22
N MET A 262 19.56 -22.90 33.79
CA MET A 262 19.31 -22.66 35.21
C MET A 262 20.11 -23.62 36.10
N LYS A 263 20.29 -24.87 35.66
CA LYS A 263 21.11 -25.86 36.36
C LYS A 263 22.59 -25.47 36.38
N SER A 264 23.14 -25.02 35.24
CA SER A 264 24.56 -24.62 35.14
C SER A 264 24.93 -23.43 36.02
N HIS A 265 23.94 -22.61 36.40
CA HIS A 265 24.13 -21.46 37.29
C HIS A 265 23.71 -21.76 38.73
N HIS A 266 23.44 -23.02 39.11
CA HIS A 266 22.92 -23.39 40.44
C HIS A 266 21.65 -22.60 40.83
N ALA A 267 20.76 -22.34 39.87
CA ALA A 267 19.53 -21.57 40.04
C ALA A 267 18.26 -22.42 39.84
N LEU A 268 18.41 -23.70 39.49
CA LEU A 268 17.29 -24.62 39.28
C LEU A 268 16.77 -25.13 40.63
N THR A 269 15.63 -24.61 41.04
CA THR A 269 14.78 -25.13 42.13
C THR A 269 13.60 -25.91 41.52
N GLU A 270 12.92 -26.76 42.29
CA GLU A 270 11.71 -27.46 41.84
C GLU A 270 10.63 -26.48 41.36
N ASP A 271 10.46 -25.37 42.08
CA ASP A 271 9.53 -24.29 41.71
C ASP A 271 9.88 -23.65 40.36
N ASN A 272 11.18 -23.40 40.10
CA ASN A 272 11.63 -22.81 38.83
C ASN A 272 11.51 -23.80 37.66
N ALA A 273 11.71 -25.10 37.90
CA ALA A 273 11.54 -26.12 36.87
C ALA A 273 10.07 -26.22 36.45
N THR A 274 9.16 -26.25 37.42
CA THR A 274 7.71 -26.22 37.20
C THR A 274 7.27 -24.95 36.48
N LEU A 275 7.83 -23.79 36.87
CA LEU A 275 7.55 -22.52 36.21
C LEU A 275 7.93 -22.54 34.73
N ILE A 276 9.09 -23.09 34.37
CA ILE A 276 9.53 -23.20 32.97
C ILE A 276 8.58 -24.09 32.17
N GLU A 277 8.17 -25.24 32.72
CA GLU A 277 7.24 -26.16 32.05
C GLU A 277 5.87 -25.53 31.78
N ILE A 278 5.40 -24.69 32.69
CA ILE A 278 4.11 -23.99 32.57
C ILE A 278 4.23 -22.78 31.64
N LEU A 279 5.29 -21.99 31.75
CA LEU A 279 5.41 -20.71 31.06
C LEU A 279 5.61 -20.86 29.55
N VAL A 280 6.42 -21.82 29.10
CA VAL A 280 6.74 -21.97 27.66
C VAL A 280 5.48 -22.23 26.81
N PRO A 281 4.61 -23.21 27.15
CA PRO A 281 3.38 -23.45 26.39
C PRO A 281 2.39 -22.28 26.46
N ILE A 282 2.33 -21.56 27.59
CA ILE A 282 1.41 -20.42 27.72
C ILE A 282 1.92 -19.22 26.91
N ALA A 283 3.21 -18.90 26.98
CA ALA A 283 3.82 -17.81 26.23
C ALA A 283 3.67 -17.98 24.71
N TYR A 284 3.58 -19.24 24.22
CA TYR A 284 3.30 -19.53 22.82
C TYR A 284 1.92 -19.05 22.34
N THR A 285 0.95 -18.92 23.25
CA THR A 285 -0.39 -18.41 22.89
C THR A 285 -0.39 -16.90 22.60
N PHE A 286 0.61 -16.17 23.08
CA PHE A 286 0.79 -14.75 22.84
C PHE A 286 1.62 -14.48 21.57
N PRO A 287 1.46 -13.32 20.92
CA PRO A 287 2.31 -12.92 19.81
C PRO A 287 3.79 -12.93 20.23
N ASN A 288 4.65 -13.50 19.40
CA ASN A 288 6.11 -13.43 19.59
C ASN A 288 6.72 -12.43 18.60
N ILE A 289 7.98 -12.02 18.84
CA ILE A 289 8.66 -11.07 17.95
C ILE A 289 8.75 -11.60 16.51
N GLY A 290 8.91 -12.92 16.32
CA GLY A 290 8.89 -13.53 14.99
C GLY A 290 7.59 -13.25 14.22
N LYS A 291 6.42 -13.32 14.88
CA LYS A 291 5.16 -12.87 14.29
C LYS A 291 5.17 -11.35 14.05
N LEU A 292 5.66 -10.54 14.98
CA LEU A 292 5.70 -9.07 14.81
C LEU A 292 6.51 -8.63 13.59
N THR A 293 7.57 -9.36 13.23
CA THR A 293 8.38 -9.01 12.06
C THR A 293 7.59 -8.90 10.75
N VAL A 294 6.40 -9.52 10.64
CA VAL A 294 5.59 -9.39 9.42
C VAL A 294 5.04 -7.99 9.21
N ILE A 295 4.95 -7.15 10.26
CA ILE A 295 4.56 -5.74 10.14
C ILE A 295 5.50 -5.00 9.18
N LEU A 296 6.77 -5.43 9.06
CA LEU A 296 7.70 -4.90 8.05
C LEU A 296 7.14 -5.00 6.63
N PHE A 297 6.33 -6.02 6.32
CA PHE A 297 5.70 -6.16 5.02
C PHE A 297 4.75 -4.99 4.72
N VAL A 298 4.04 -4.48 5.72
CA VAL A 298 3.10 -3.37 5.55
C VAL A 298 3.87 -2.07 5.27
N TYR A 299 5.00 -1.84 5.95
CA TYR A 299 5.90 -0.74 5.61
C TYR A 299 6.49 -0.86 4.22
N PHE A 300 6.91 -2.06 3.83
CA PHE A 300 7.37 -2.34 2.48
C PHE A 300 6.26 -2.12 1.45
N ALA A 301 5.03 -2.55 1.72
CA ALA A 301 3.89 -2.40 0.83
C ALA A 301 3.55 -0.92 0.59
N GLY A 302 3.60 -0.07 1.62
CA GLY A 302 3.46 1.37 1.46
C GLY A 302 4.59 1.98 0.64
N TRP A 303 5.83 1.60 0.92
CA TRP A 303 6.99 2.01 0.12
C TRP A 303 6.87 1.57 -1.35
N PHE A 304 6.47 0.33 -1.60
CA PHE A 304 6.32 -0.28 -2.92
C PHE A 304 5.24 0.40 -3.78
N ASN A 305 4.18 0.93 -3.14
CA ASN A 305 3.10 1.66 -3.83
C ASN A 305 3.32 3.18 -3.91
N GLY A 306 4.48 3.68 -3.48
CA GLY A 306 4.74 5.13 -3.46
C GLY A 306 3.97 5.90 -2.38
N THR A 307 3.39 5.20 -1.40
CA THR A 307 2.70 5.78 -0.23
C THR A 307 3.36 5.31 1.07
N PRO A 308 4.60 5.75 1.39
CA PRO A 308 5.28 5.36 2.63
C PRO A 308 4.45 5.73 3.85
N ILE A 309 4.41 4.81 4.83
CA ILE A 309 3.62 4.98 6.05
C ILE A 309 4.20 6.11 6.90
N GLU A 310 3.36 7.05 7.33
CA GLU A 310 3.78 8.20 8.14
C GLU A 310 4.17 7.77 9.56
N LEU A 311 5.08 8.56 10.17
CA LEU A 311 5.48 8.38 11.58
C LEU A 311 4.31 8.50 12.55
N THR A 312 3.26 9.25 12.20
CA THR A 312 2.06 9.40 13.03
C THR A 312 1.23 8.13 13.10
N ASP A 313 1.19 7.36 12.02
CA ASP A 313 0.40 6.14 11.92
C ASP A 313 1.13 4.93 12.50
N LEU A 314 2.45 5.07 12.74
CA LEU A 314 3.32 4.01 13.25
C LEU A 314 2.83 3.43 14.57
N ALA A 315 2.38 4.26 15.51
CA ALA A 315 1.89 3.81 16.80
C ALA A 315 0.59 3.01 16.65
N SER A 316 -0.37 3.54 15.87
CA SER A 316 -1.64 2.89 15.59
C SER A 316 -1.45 1.55 14.89
N LEU A 317 -0.62 1.51 13.85
CA LEU A 317 -0.32 0.31 13.07
C LEU A 317 0.45 -0.72 13.90
N SER A 318 1.36 -0.30 14.77
CA SER A 318 2.10 -1.19 15.67
C SER A 318 1.18 -1.84 16.71
N ILE A 319 0.28 -1.08 17.33
CA ILE A 319 -0.66 -1.57 18.35
C ILE A 319 -1.71 -2.49 17.69
N SER A 320 -2.31 -2.04 16.59
CA SER A 320 -3.27 -2.84 15.80
C SER A 320 -2.62 -4.10 15.25
N GLY A 321 -1.35 -4.01 14.82
CA GLY A 321 -0.55 -5.13 14.35
C GLY A 321 -0.29 -6.14 15.44
N LEU A 322 0.18 -5.70 16.62
CA LEU A 322 0.39 -6.57 17.77
C LEU A 322 -0.89 -7.34 18.14
N LEU A 323 -2.03 -6.66 18.21
CA LEU A 323 -3.30 -7.27 18.59
C LEU A 323 -3.85 -8.21 17.51
N SER A 324 -3.77 -7.84 16.24
CA SER A 324 -4.19 -8.73 15.14
C SER A 324 -3.33 -10.00 15.02
N LEU A 325 -2.07 -9.95 15.47
CA LEU A 325 -1.15 -11.09 15.45
C LEU A 325 -1.38 -12.14 16.53
N PHE A 326 -2.29 -11.91 17.48
CA PHE A 326 -2.85 -12.99 18.33
C PHE A 326 -3.54 -14.05 17.47
N GLY A 327 -4.03 -13.62 16.31
CA GLY A 327 -4.45 -14.52 15.25
C GLY A 327 -3.32 -15.16 14.48
N SER A 328 -3.54 -15.22 13.17
CA SER A 328 -2.55 -15.64 12.21
C SER A 328 -2.00 -14.43 11.47
N VAL A 329 -0.76 -14.56 11.01
CA VAL A 329 -0.16 -13.60 10.07
C VAL A 329 -1.00 -13.43 8.80
N TYR A 330 -1.76 -14.45 8.40
CA TYR A 330 -2.64 -14.43 7.22
C TYR A 330 -3.94 -13.65 7.39
N VAL A 331 -4.31 -13.30 8.63
CA VAL A 331 -5.44 -12.39 8.91
C VAL A 331 -4.93 -11.01 9.29
N ALA A 332 -3.82 -10.94 10.03
CA ALA A 332 -3.20 -9.69 10.43
C ALA A 332 -2.76 -8.84 9.22
N ILE A 333 -2.11 -9.43 8.21
CA ILE A 333 -1.61 -8.65 7.07
C ILE A 333 -2.74 -8.00 6.24
N PRO A 334 -3.77 -8.73 5.77
CA PRO A 334 -4.88 -8.09 5.06
C PRO A 334 -5.54 -6.97 5.86
N PHE A 335 -5.74 -7.18 7.16
CA PHE A 335 -6.27 -6.17 8.06
C PHE A 335 -5.36 -4.94 8.16
N LEU A 336 -4.05 -5.12 8.28
CA LEU A 336 -3.09 -4.02 8.37
C LEU A 336 -2.90 -3.27 7.04
N LEU A 337 -3.00 -3.98 5.90
CA LEU A 337 -3.01 -3.36 4.58
C LEU A 337 -4.24 -2.46 4.42
N ASN A 338 -5.42 -2.97 4.81
CA ASN A 338 -6.64 -2.17 4.81
C ASN A 338 -6.53 -0.96 5.76
N LEU A 339 -6.02 -1.16 6.98
CA LEU A 339 -5.77 -0.08 7.94
C LEU A 339 -4.82 1.00 7.38
N ALA A 340 -3.83 0.58 6.58
CA ALA A 340 -2.89 1.46 5.90
C ALA A 340 -3.39 2.00 4.54
N HIS A 341 -4.62 1.68 4.14
CA HIS A 341 -5.21 2.05 2.83
C HIS A 341 -4.38 1.56 1.63
N LEU A 342 -3.85 0.34 1.73
CA LEU A 342 -3.05 -0.30 0.70
C LEU A 342 -3.84 -1.39 -0.05
N PRO A 343 -3.57 -1.61 -1.35
CA PRO A 343 -4.23 -2.64 -2.15
C PRO A 343 -4.16 -4.03 -1.52
N ALA A 344 -5.29 -4.74 -1.47
CA ALA A 344 -5.38 -6.08 -0.91
C ALA A 344 -4.55 -7.12 -1.69
N ASP A 345 -4.30 -6.88 -2.98
CA ASP A 345 -3.55 -7.80 -3.85
C ASP A 345 -2.08 -7.98 -3.40
N LEU A 346 -1.53 -7.02 -2.66
CA LEU A 346 -0.20 -7.11 -2.05
C LEU A 346 -0.10 -8.28 -1.06
N PHE A 347 -1.22 -8.75 -0.52
CA PHE A 347 -1.22 -9.93 0.31
C PHE A 347 -0.71 -11.17 -0.43
N GLN A 348 -0.92 -11.27 -1.75
CA GLN A 348 -0.38 -12.38 -2.54
C GLN A 348 1.16 -12.36 -2.55
N LEU A 349 1.74 -11.16 -2.66
CA LEU A 349 3.18 -10.94 -2.56
C LEU A 349 3.72 -11.33 -1.18
N PHE A 350 2.99 -10.99 -0.12
CA PHE A 350 3.31 -11.44 1.24
C PHE A 350 3.30 -12.96 1.36
N VAL A 351 2.27 -13.64 0.86
CA VAL A 351 2.16 -15.10 0.95
C VAL A 351 3.30 -15.79 0.19
N MET A 352 3.67 -15.27 -0.99
CA MET A 352 4.80 -15.78 -1.75
C MET A 352 6.11 -15.65 -0.98
N ALA A 353 6.39 -14.47 -0.41
CA ALA A 353 7.58 -14.25 0.41
C ALA A 353 7.53 -15.05 1.74
N GLY A 354 6.33 -15.25 2.27
CA GLY A 354 5.97 -15.92 3.53
C GLY A 354 6.63 -17.27 3.73
N PHE A 355 6.87 -18.00 2.65
CA PHE A 355 7.50 -19.31 2.72
C PHE A 355 8.97 -19.23 3.19
N ILE A 356 9.71 -18.23 2.71
CA ILE A 356 11.11 -18.02 3.08
C ILE A 356 11.18 -17.23 4.38
N THR A 357 10.41 -16.14 4.48
CA THR A 357 10.38 -15.29 5.68
C THR A 357 9.88 -16.05 6.90
N GLY A 358 8.93 -16.97 6.75
CA GLY A 358 8.40 -17.79 7.85
C GLY A 358 9.45 -18.64 8.58
N LYS A 359 10.50 -19.11 7.89
CA LYS A 359 11.61 -19.84 8.54
C LYS A 359 12.45 -18.94 9.44
N PHE A 360 12.80 -17.75 8.96
CA PHE A 360 13.55 -16.76 9.74
C PHE A 360 12.70 -16.16 10.88
N GLY A 361 11.41 -15.95 10.63
CA GLY A 361 10.42 -15.61 11.65
C GLY A 361 10.34 -16.68 12.74
N SER A 362 10.38 -17.97 12.36
CA SER A 362 10.37 -19.09 13.32
C SER A 362 11.60 -19.10 14.22
N ILE A 363 12.80 -18.85 13.68
CA ILE A 363 14.03 -18.71 14.50
C ILE A 363 13.86 -17.54 15.49
N THR A 364 13.42 -16.38 15.01
CA THR A 364 13.24 -15.18 15.84
C THR A 364 12.22 -15.42 16.95
N ALA A 365 11.13 -16.12 16.62
CA ALA A 365 10.09 -16.52 17.56
C ALA A 365 10.62 -17.48 18.64
N THR A 366 11.39 -18.50 18.24
CA THR A 366 12.01 -19.46 19.16
C THR A 366 12.97 -18.77 20.11
N MET A 367 13.83 -17.87 19.60
CA MET A 367 14.74 -17.11 20.46
C MET A 367 13.97 -16.18 21.41
N ASN A 368 12.90 -15.53 20.94
CA ASN A 368 12.06 -14.70 21.79
C ASN A 368 11.39 -15.50 22.92
N LEU A 369 10.86 -16.69 22.63
CA LEU A 369 10.24 -17.58 23.62
C LEU A 369 11.26 -18.08 24.65
N PHE A 370 12.45 -18.48 24.20
CA PHE A 370 13.57 -18.87 25.04
C PHE A 370 14.00 -17.72 25.97
N VAL A 371 14.20 -16.52 25.42
CA VAL A 371 14.61 -15.31 26.18
C VAL A 371 13.54 -14.90 27.19
N LEU A 372 12.26 -14.86 26.79
CA LEU A 372 11.14 -14.55 27.68
C LEU A 372 11.10 -15.50 28.87
N THR A 373 11.18 -16.81 28.59
CA THR A 373 11.15 -17.86 29.63
C THR A 373 12.33 -17.72 30.58
N LEU A 374 13.53 -17.54 30.04
CA LEU A 374 14.77 -17.44 30.81
C LEU A 374 14.82 -16.18 31.69
N LEU A 375 14.44 -15.02 31.15
CA LEU A 375 14.35 -13.77 31.90
C LEU A 375 13.33 -13.89 33.04
N THR A 376 12.19 -14.51 32.76
CA THR A 376 11.15 -14.73 33.77
C THR A 376 11.64 -15.68 34.86
N ALA A 377 12.24 -16.82 34.52
CA ALA A 377 12.81 -17.74 35.50
C ALA A 377 13.90 -17.07 36.37
N CYS A 378 14.76 -16.24 35.77
CA CYS A 378 15.76 -15.45 36.50
C CYS A 378 15.16 -14.39 37.42
N LEU A 379 14.05 -13.75 37.01
CA LEU A 379 13.30 -12.82 37.84
C LEU A 379 12.71 -13.50 39.08
N PHE A 380 12.20 -14.72 38.94
CA PHE A 380 11.69 -15.53 40.06
C PHE A 380 12.79 -16.00 41.01
N ALA A 381 13.93 -16.40 40.46
CA ALA A 381 15.12 -16.72 41.25
C ALA A 381 15.75 -15.48 41.95
N LYS A 382 15.19 -14.27 41.80
CA LYS A 382 15.75 -13.00 42.27
C LYS A 382 17.19 -12.75 41.76
N ARG A 383 17.49 -13.26 40.57
CA ARG A 383 18.80 -13.13 39.92
C ARG A 383 18.82 -12.12 38.78
N LEU A 384 17.67 -11.54 38.44
CA LEU A 384 17.61 -10.41 37.52
C LEU A 384 18.32 -9.21 38.18
N ARG A 385 19.42 -8.73 37.59
CA ARG A 385 20.18 -7.60 38.11
C ARG A 385 20.45 -6.62 36.98
N ALA A 386 19.74 -5.49 37.01
CA ALA A 386 20.02 -4.34 36.15
C ALA A 386 21.28 -3.61 36.64
N LYS A 387 22.45 -3.94 36.08
CA LYS A 387 23.68 -3.19 36.38
C LYS A 387 23.80 -2.01 35.40
N PRO A 388 23.90 -0.75 35.86
CA PRO A 388 24.05 0.42 35.00
C PRO A 388 25.12 0.29 33.89
N PRO A 389 26.35 -0.23 34.14
CA PRO A 389 27.35 -0.37 33.08
C PRO A 389 26.99 -1.44 32.05
N GLN A 390 26.20 -2.46 32.40
CA GLN A 390 25.74 -3.48 31.45
C GLN A 390 24.56 -2.96 30.61
N LEU A 391 23.66 -2.17 31.21
CA LEU A 391 22.58 -1.50 30.49
C LEU A 391 23.10 -0.45 29.51
N LEU A 392 24.16 0.29 29.87
CA LEU A 392 24.80 1.21 28.94
C LEU A 392 25.44 0.47 27.77
N LYS A 393 26.12 -0.65 28.03
CA LYS A 393 26.65 -1.52 26.97
C LYS A 393 25.52 -2.00 26.06
N LEU A 394 24.43 -2.52 26.63
CA LEU A 394 23.23 -2.94 25.90
C LEU A 394 22.71 -1.85 24.99
N ALA A 395 22.50 -0.64 25.50
CA ALA A 395 21.99 0.47 24.70
C ALA A 395 22.95 0.84 23.56
N ILE A 396 24.25 0.94 23.84
CA ILE A 396 25.24 1.33 22.83
C ILE A 396 25.32 0.32 21.70
N GLY A 397 25.46 -0.97 21.99
CA GLY A 397 25.60 -1.94 20.89
C GLY A 397 24.28 -2.41 20.27
N THR A 398 23.10 -2.24 20.89
CA THR A 398 21.85 -2.38 20.15
C THR A 398 21.72 -1.23 19.16
N SER A 399 22.01 0.02 19.58
CA SER A 399 22.04 1.17 18.67
C SER A 399 23.09 1.02 17.57
N LEU A 400 24.30 0.55 17.90
CA LEU A 400 25.36 0.29 16.91
C LEU A 400 24.97 -0.85 15.97
N GLY A 401 24.39 -1.93 16.48
CA GLY A 401 23.91 -3.07 15.69
C GLY A 401 22.80 -2.68 14.72
N ILE A 402 21.82 -1.90 15.19
CA ILE A 402 20.78 -1.33 14.33
C ILE A 402 21.40 -0.40 13.29
N GLY A 403 22.23 0.55 13.71
CA GLY A 403 22.88 1.51 12.80
C GLY A 403 23.73 0.84 11.72
N LEU A 404 24.54 -0.16 12.08
CA LEU A 404 25.34 -0.94 11.14
C LEU A 404 24.46 -1.74 10.17
N THR A 405 23.38 -2.34 10.67
CA THR A 405 22.44 -3.10 9.83
C THR A 405 21.74 -2.18 8.83
N LEU A 406 21.27 -1.00 9.29
CA LEU A 406 20.64 0.00 8.41
C LEU A 406 21.62 0.55 7.38
N MET A 407 22.87 0.82 7.76
CA MET A 407 23.91 1.26 6.84
C MET A 407 24.22 0.18 5.80
N THR A 408 24.33 -1.08 6.22
CA THR A 408 24.57 -2.23 5.33
C THR A 408 23.40 -2.41 4.36
N LEU A 409 22.16 -2.32 4.84
CA LEU A 409 20.96 -2.38 4.01
C LEU A 409 20.95 -1.24 2.99
N LYS A 410 21.19 0.00 3.43
CA LYS A 410 21.15 1.19 2.57
C LYS A 410 22.23 1.16 1.48
N ILE A 411 23.46 0.78 1.83
CA ILE A 411 24.56 0.62 0.87
C ILE A 411 24.26 -0.56 -0.07
N GLY A 412 23.84 -1.70 0.47
CA GLY A 412 23.53 -2.88 -0.33
C GLY A 412 22.43 -2.60 -1.36
N MET A 413 21.32 -2.00 -0.93
CA MET A 413 20.25 -1.62 -1.85
C MET A 413 20.72 -0.63 -2.91
N GLY A 414 21.51 0.40 -2.53
CA GLY A 414 22.03 1.38 -3.47
C GLY A 414 23.02 0.83 -4.51
N LEU A 415 23.64 -0.33 -4.25
CA LEU A 415 24.56 -0.99 -5.19
C LEU A 415 23.87 -1.99 -6.12
N PHE A 416 22.80 -2.65 -5.67
CA PHE A 416 22.16 -3.76 -6.38
C PHE A 416 20.81 -3.41 -7.02
N ILE A 417 20.15 -2.32 -6.58
CA ILE A 417 18.82 -1.94 -7.04
C ILE A 417 18.93 -0.62 -7.80
N ASN A 418 18.90 -0.70 -9.13
CA ASN A 418 18.74 0.49 -9.96
C ASN A 418 17.33 1.06 -9.70
N PRO A 419 17.17 2.39 -9.56
CA PRO A 419 15.84 2.98 -9.48
C PRO A 419 15.06 2.55 -10.75
N PRO A 420 13.82 2.08 -10.61
CA PRO A 420 13.02 1.67 -11.77
C PRO A 420 12.96 2.83 -12.77
N GLU A 421 13.03 2.52 -14.07
CA GLU A 421 12.97 3.54 -15.14
C GLU A 421 11.85 4.52 -14.84
N THR A 422 12.21 5.80 -14.75
CA THR A 422 11.30 6.86 -14.34
C THR A 422 10.05 6.83 -15.22
N THR A 423 8.88 6.65 -14.61
CA THR A 423 7.55 6.59 -15.25
C THR A 423 7.29 7.79 -16.19
N SER A 424 8.10 8.86 -16.06
CA SER A 424 8.26 9.95 -17.03
C SER A 424 8.38 9.52 -18.50
N SER A 425 9.08 8.41 -18.80
CA SER A 425 9.23 7.92 -20.18
C SER A 425 7.92 7.35 -20.75
N VAL A 426 7.02 6.87 -19.89
CA VAL A 426 5.76 6.22 -20.28
C VAL A 426 4.80 7.25 -20.83
N ILE A 427 4.41 8.27 -20.04
CA ILE A 427 3.53 9.35 -20.53
C ILE A 427 4.15 10.06 -21.72
N ALA A 428 5.46 10.30 -21.69
CA ALA A 428 6.13 11.03 -22.74
C ALA A 428 6.16 10.28 -24.09
N ASN A 429 5.84 8.98 -24.11
CA ASN A 429 5.79 8.14 -25.30
C ASN A 429 4.37 7.68 -25.69
N MET A 430 3.34 8.02 -24.91
CA MET A 430 1.96 7.65 -25.22
C MET A 430 1.50 8.21 -26.57
N GLN A 431 0.62 7.45 -27.25
CA GLN A 431 0.16 7.76 -28.60
C GLN A 431 -1.37 7.63 -28.72
N VAL A 432 -1.94 8.35 -29.67
CA VAL A 432 -3.33 8.15 -30.08
C VAL A 432 -3.38 6.97 -31.05
N ALA A 433 -4.16 5.94 -30.69
CA ALA A 433 -4.26 4.69 -31.45
C ALA A 433 -4.99 4.87 -32.81
N ASP A 434 -6.07 5.64 -32.83
CA ASP A 434 -6.90 5.82 -34.02
C ASP A 434 -6.37 6.97 -34.87
N LYS A 435 -5.85 6.66 -36.07
CA LYS A 435 -5.30 7.66 -36.99
C LYS A 435 -6.27 7.99 -38.12
N VAL A 436 -7.05 9.04 -37.92
CA VAL A 436 -7.68 9.79 -39.03
C VAL A 436 -6.67 10.77 -39.64
N PRO A 437 -6.82 11.18 -40.91
CA PRO A 437 -6.01 12.26 -41.47
C PRO A 437 -6.10 13.50 -40.57
N THR A 438 -4.95 13.90 -40.02
CA THR A 438 -4.87 14.88 -38.95
C THR A 438 -3.93 16.01 -39.35
N LYS A 439 -4.43 17.25 -39.26
CA LYS A 439 -3.63 18.46 -39.39
C LYS A 439 -3.54 19.15 -38.03
N VAL A 440 -2.33 19.43 -37.54
CA VAL A 440 -2.14 20.15 -36.27
C VAL A 440 -1.56 21.52 -36.56
N ASN A 441 -2.35 22.57 -36.36
CA ASN A 441 -1.84 23.92 -36.40
C ASN A 441 -1.12 24.24 -35.08
N ARG A 442 0.05 24.86 -35.15
CA ARG A 442 0.81 25.29 -33.96
C ARG A 442 0.69 26.79 -33.70
N GLN A 443 0.22 27.54 -34.69
CA GLN A 443 0.02 28.97 -34.60
C GLN A 443 -1.42 29.25 -34.21
N ARG A 444 -1.60 30.02 -33.13
CA ARG A 444 -2.92 30.43 -32.66
C ARG A 444 -3.49 31.52 -33.59
N PRO A 445 -4.78 31.42 -33.98
CA PRO A 445 -5.49 32.52 -34.62
C PRO A 445 -5.47 33.79 -33.75
N ILE A 446 -5.11 34.93 -34.34
CA ILE A 446 -5.10 36.21 -33.65
C ILE A 446 -6.46 36.89 -33.88
N LEU A 447 -7.17 37.16 -32.79
CA LEU A 447 -8.47 37.85 -32.82
C LEU A 447 -8.34 39.21 -33.52
N GLY A 448 -9.18 39.45 -34.52
CA GLY A 448 -9.17 40.69 -35.32
C GLY A 448 -8.23 40.69 -36.52
N GLU A 449 -7.21 39.84 -36.55
CA GLU A 449 -6.30 39.68 -37.70
C GLU A 449 -6.64 38.45 -38.55
N THR A 450 -7.06 37.36 -37.90
CA THR A 450 -7.45 36.13 -38.61
C THR A 450 -8.91 36.25 -39.07
N PRO A 451 -9.20 36.02 -40.37
CA PRO A 451 -10.56 36.10 -40.89
C PRO A 451 -11.52 35.18 -40.14
N THR A 452 -12.68 35.72 -39.75
CA THR A 452 -13.74 34.94 -39.10
C THR A 452 -14.39 34.01 -40.12
N GLN A 453 -14.94 32.89 -39.63
CA GLN A 453 -15.71 31.96 -40.45
C GLN A 453 -17.12 31.78 -39.89
N PRO A 454 -18.11 31.46 -40.74
CA PRO A 454 -19.44 31.09 -40.27
C PRO A 454 -19.38 29.89 -39.32
N ILE A 455 -20.24 29.91 -38.29
CA ILE A 455 -20.42 28.78 -37.39
C ILE A 455 -20.98 27.59 -38.18
N ALA A 456 -20.22 26.49 -38.20
CA ALA A 456 -20.59 25.31 -38.99
C ALA A 456 -21.57 24.40 -38.23
N SER A 457 -22.71 24.08 -38.84
CA SER A 457 -23.58 23.00 -38.35
C SER A 457 -22.97 21.63 -38.63
N ILE A 458 -23.53 20.57 -38.05
CA ILE A 458 -23.04 19.20 -38.29
C ILE A 458 -23.03 18.81 -39.78
N GLN A 459 -24.01 19.31 -40.54
CA GLN A 459 -24.11 19.05 -41.97
C GLN A 459 -22.98 19.73 -42.74
N HIS A 460 -22.69 21.00 -42.44
CA HIS A 460 -21.57 21.72 -43.06
C HIS A 460 -20.22 21.06 -42.76
N ILE A 461 -20.03 20.53 -41.54
CA ILE A 461 -18.81 19.80 -41.17
C ILE A 461 -18.65 18.54 -42.04
N ARG A 462 -19.74 17.79 -42.26
CA ARG A 462 -19.74 16.60 -43.15
C ARG A 462 -19.48 16.96 -44.60
N GLU A 463 -20.14 18.00 -45.11
CA GLU A 463 -19.97 18.48 -46.50
C GLU A 463 -18.54 18.96 -46.76
N ARG A 464 -17.93 19.68 -45.80
CA ARG A 464 -16.52 20.10 -45.87
C ARG A 464 -15.54 18.93 -45.73
N GLY A 465 -15.96 17.82 -45.13
CA GLY A 465 -15.09 16.69 -44.84
C GLY A 465 -14.01 16.97 -43.79
N LEU A 466 -14.20 18.00 -42.95
CA LEU A 466 -13.19 18.45 -41.96
C LEU A 466 -13.85 18.96 -40.68
N LEU A 467 -13.49 18.38 -39.54
CA LEU A 467 -13.81 18.85 -38.19
C LEU A 467 -12.65 19.68 -37.63
N ARG A 468 -12.89 20.93 -37.25
CA ARG A 468 -11.88 21.77 -36.58
C ARG A 468 -12.07 21.72 -35.07
N VAL A 469 -11.04 21.28 -34.37
CA VAL A 469 -11.05 21.07 -32.92
C VAL A 469 -10.09 22.03 -32.23
N GLY A 470 -10.62 22.87 -31.36
CA GLY A 470 -9.84 23.72 -30.47
C GLY A 470 -9.15 22.89 -29.39
N TYR A 471 -7.84 23.11 -29.16
CA TYR A 471 -7.09 22.47 -28.07
C TYR A 471 -6.16 23.43 -27.31
N ILE A 472 -5.75 23.05 -26.09
CA ILE A 472 -4.77 23.78 -25.27
C ILE A 472 -3.44 23.02 -25.29
N PRO A 473 -2.36 23.54 -25.90
CA PRO A 473 -1.11 22.79 -26.14
C PRO A 473 -0.39 22.12 -24.96
N SER A 474 -0.74 22.46 -23.74
CA SER A 474 -0.04 22.04 -22.52
C SER A 474 -1.04 21.74 -21.41
N ASN A 475 -2.15 21.05 -21.72
CA ASN A 475 -3.13 20.61 -20.73
C ASN A 475 -3.07 19.09 -20.53
N VAL A 476 -2.03 18.61 -19.85
CA VAL A 476 -1.82 17.19 -19.56
C VAL A 476 -2.90 16.68 -18.60
N PRO A 477 -3.47 15.46 -18.78
CA PRO A 477 -3.27 14.50 -19.89
C PRO A 477 -4.30 14.64 -21.04
N PHE A 478 -5.04 15.74 -21.09
CA PHE A 478 -6.13 15.99 -22.04
C PHE A 478 -5.65 16.31 -23.47
N SER A 479 -4.75 17.29 -23.60
CA SER A 479 -4.08 17.61 -24.84
C SER A 479 -2.68 18.21 -24.59
N TYR A 480 -1.65 17.57 -25.12
CA TYR A 480 -0.25 17.97 -24.93
C TYR A 480 0.66 17.41 -26.03
N TYR A 481 1.89 17.92 -26.11
CA TYR A 481 2.91 17.36 -27.00
C TYR A 481 3.77 16.33 -26.29
N ASN A 482 3.86 15.12 -26.86
CA ASN A 482 4.74 14.07 -26.37
C ASN A 482 6.21 14.29 -26.82
N ASN A 483 7.14 13.40 -26.43
CA ASN A 483 8.56 13.51 -26.79
C ASN A 483 8.82 13.46 -28.30
N ALA A 484 7.96 12.76 -29.05
CA ALA A 484 8.00 12.75 -30.51
C ALA A 484 7.47 14.04 -31.16
N GLY A 485 7.07 15.03 -30.35
CA GLY A 485 6.50 16.30 -30.80
C GLY A 485 5.12 16.17 -31.44
N LYS A 486 4.41 15.07 -31.19
CA LYS A 486 3.03 14.84 -31.67
C LYS A 486 2.03 15.31 -30.63
N LEU A 487 0.91 15.88 -31.09
CA LEU A 487 -0.21 16.24 -30.24
C LEU A 487 -0.96 14.97 -29.83
N VAL A 488 -1.09 14.74 -28.52
CA VAL A 488 -1.68 13.55 -27.91
C VAL A 488 -2.48 13.90 -26.65
N GLY A 489 -3.22 12.94 -26.10
CA GLY A 489 -4.03 13.10 -24.89
C GLY A 489 -5.46 12.59 -25.05
N PHE A 490 -6.19 12.51 -23.93
CA PHE A 490 -7.57 12.01 -23.88
C PHE A 490 -8.49 12.68 -24.89
N ASP A 491 -8.48 14.01 -24.96
CA ASP A 491 -9.39 14.75 -25.84
C ASP A 491 -8.96 14.70 -27.30
N THR A 492 -7.65 14.53 -27.56
CA THR A 492 -7.15 14.32 -28.91
C THR A 492 -7.59 12.95 -29.47
N ALA A 493 -7.66 11.93 -28.61
CA ALA A 493 -8.19 10.62 -28.96
C ALA A 493 -9.71 10.66 -29.18
N MET A 494 -10.45 11.32 -28.28
CA MET A 494 -11.90 11.54 -28.44
C MET A 494 -12.23 12.35 -29.71
N ALA A 495 -11.45 13.38 -30.02
CA ALA A 495 -11.60 14.18 -31.24
C ALA A 495 -11.37 13.34 -32.50
N SER A 496 -10.33 12.50 -32.49
CA SER A 496 -10.03 11.58 -33.60
C SER A 496 -11.15 10.55 -33.79
N LYS A 497 -11.69 10.01 -32.69
CA LYS A 497 -12.84 9.09 -32.72
C LYS A 497 -14.10 9.76 -33.26
N LEU A 498 -14.39 10.99 -32.84
CA LEU A 498 -15.51 11.78 -33.33
C LEU A 498 -15.40 12.04 -34.84
N ALA A 499 -14.21 12.45 -35.30
CA ALA A 499 -13.96 12.67 -36.73
C ALA A 499 -14.12 11.38 -37.54
N ASN A 500 -13.63 10.25 -37.01
CA ASN A 500 -13.81 8.93 -37.61
C ASN A 500 -15.29 8.55 -37.74
N ASP A 501 -16.08 8.71 -36.67
CA ASP A 501 -17.52 8.39 -36.67
C ASP A 501 -18.33 9.32 -37.58
N LEU A 502 -17.81 10.52 -37.85
CA LEU A 502 -18.35 11.46 -38.83
C LEU A 502 -17.88 11.22 -40.27
N ASN A 503 -16.91 10.32 -40.48
CA ASN A 503 -16.21 10.11 -41.75
C ASN A 503 -15.56 11.40 -42.30
N VAL A 504 -14.92 12.18 -41.42
CA VAL A 504 -14.23 13.44 -41.77
C VAL A 504 -12.79 13.45 -41.27
N GLN A 505 -11.99 14.37 -41.79
CA GLN A 505 -10.64 14.65 -41.28
C GLN A 505 -10.70 15.52 -40.02
N VAL A 506 -9.62 15.59 -39.25
CA VAL A 506 -9.52 16.46 -38.07
C VAL A 506 -8.41 17.51 -38.23
N GLU A 507 -8.73 18.77 -37.94
CA GLU A 507 -7.76 19.85 -37.82
C GLU A 507 -7.75 20.39 -36.39
N PHE A 508 -6.61 20.31 -35.72
CA PHE A 508 -6.42 20.85 -34.38
C PHE A 508 -5.95 22.31 -34.46
N VAL A 509 -6.66 23.20 -33.76
CA VAL A 509 -6.39 24.65 -33.72
C VAL A 509 -6.11 25.08 -32.28
N PRO A 510 -4.94 25.67 -31.97
CA PRO A 510 -4.58 26.00 -30.60
C PRO A 510 -5.27 27.28 -30.14
N PHE A 511 -5.76 27.31 -28.91
CA PHE A 511 -6.37 28.50 -28.28
C PHE A 511 -5.85 28.73 -26.86
N ARG A 512 -6.21 29.88 -26.28
CA ARG A 512 -6.00 30.20 -24.86
C ARG A 512 -7.32 30.15 -24.13
N GLN A 513 -7.34 29.61 -22.91
CA GLN A 513 -8.57 29.47 -22.13
C GLN A 513 -9.35 30.80 -21.98
N GLY A 514 -8.65 31.91 -21.80
CA GLY A 514 -9.27 33.25 -21.73
C GLY A 514 -9.86 33.79 -23.03
N GLU A 515 -9.62 33.14 -24.17
CA GLU A 515 -10.07 33.53 -25.51
C GLU A 515 -11.04 32.50 -26.13
N LEU A 516 -11.45 31.47 -25.36
CA LEU A 516 -12.24 30.33 -25.85
C LEU A 516 -13.56 30.76 -26.50
N ALA A 517 -14.36 31.57 -25.79
CA ALA A 517 -15.67 32.00 -26.25
C ALA A 517 -15.56 32.82 -27.55
N GLN A 518 -14.64 33.78 -27.60
CA GLN A 518 -14.42 34.63 -28.77
C GLN A 518 -13.93 33.81 -29.96
N ALA A 519 -13.05 32.83 -29.75
CA ALA A 519 -12.53 31.98 -30.82
C ALA A 519 -13.60 31.04 -31.41
N LEU A 520 -14.50 30.50 -30.58
CA LEU A 520 -15.66 29.72 -31.03
C LEU A 520 -16.65 30.58 -31.82
N GLN A 521 -16.96 31.79 -31.34
CA GLN A 521 -17.86 32.72 -32.03
C GLN A 521 -17.28 33.23 -33.35
N ALA A 522 -15.95 33.44 -33.41
CA ALA A 522 -15.23 33.78 -34.63
C ALA A 522 -15.16 32.63 -35.64
N GLY A 523 -15.59 31.41 -35.27
CA GLY A 523 -15.59 30.24 -36.12
C GLY A 523 -14.18 29.75 -36.47
N TYR A 524 -13.17 30.02 -35.62
CA TYR A 524 -11.81 29.53 -35.84
C TYR A 524 -11.72 28.00 -35.71
N PHE A 525 -12.56 27.42 -34.86
CA PHE A 525 -12.79 25.99 -34.73
C PHE A 525 -14.27 25.72 -34.39
N ASP A 526 -14.74 24.50 -34.64
CA ASP A 526 -16.15 24.15 -34.53
C ASP A 526 -16.52 23.69 -33.10
N ILE A 527 -15.59 23.01 -32.43
CA ILE A 527 -15.72 22.47 -31.07
C ILE A 527 -14.39 22.62 -30.33
N ALA A 528 -14.41 22.88 -29.03
CA ALA A 528 -13.23 22.84 -28.17
C ALA A 528 -13.23 21.58 -27.30
N MET A 529 -12.12 20.83 -27.34
CA MET A 529 -11.94 19.56 -26.62
C MET A 529 -10.55 19.57 -25.97
N SER A 530 -10.49 19.92 -24.68
CA SER A 530 -9.22 20.02 -23.93
C SER A 530 -9.42 20.12 -22.41
N GLY A 531 -10.27 19.29 -21.81
CA GLY A 531 -10.45 19.18 -20.36
C GLY A 531 -11.03 20.44 -19.75
N LEU A 532 -12.04 21.03 -20.38
CA LEU A 532 -12.57 22.36 -20.03
C LEU A 532 -13.51 22.24 -18.84
N ALA A 533 -13.16 22.84 -17.70
CA ALA A 533 -14.08 22.94 -16.57
C ALA A 533 -15.30 23.77 -16.96
N MET A 534 -16.48 23.31 -16.56
CA MET A 534 -17.70 24.09 -16.77
C MET A 534 -17.72 25.28 -15.81
N ASP A 535 -17.83 26.48 -16.37
CA ASP A 535 -17.90 27.75 -15.63
C ASP A 535 -19.24 28.44 -15.90
N ILE A 536 -19.96 28.76 -14.81
CA ILE A 536 -21.26 29.45 -14.85
C ILE A 536 -21.12 30.80 -15.56
N GLN A 537 -20.02 31.53 -15.37
CA GLN A 537 -19.81 32.85 -15.98
C GLN A 537 -19.63 32.79 -17.50
N GLN A 538 -19.26 31.63 -18.04
CA GLN A 538 -19.07 31.43 -19.47
C GLN A 538 -20.33 30.92 -20.19
N MET A 539 -21.35 30.47 -19.45
CA MET A 539 -22.57 29.89 -20.04
C MET A 539 -23.36 30.88 -20.90
N ASP A 540 -23.19 32.19 -20.68
CA ASP A 540 -23.80 33.23 -21.53
C ASP A 540 -23.10 33.40 -22.88
N GLN A 541 -21.85 32.93 -23.01
CA GLN A 541 -20.97 33.22 -24.15
C GLN A 541 -20.67 31.98 -25.02
N LEU A 542 -20.88 30.78 -24.49
CA LEU A 542 -20.68 29.50 -25.18
C LEU A 542 -21.67 28.44 -24.67
N SER A 543 -21.78 27.31 -25.37
CA SER A 543 -22.59 26.18 -24.92
C SER A 543 -21.71 24.98 -24.60
N TYR A 544 -21.90 24.40 -23.40
CA TYR A 544 -21.26 23.16 -22.98
C TYR A 544 -22.09 21.94 -23.37
N SER A 545 -21.42 20.86 -23.77
CA SER A 545 -22.01 19.53 -23.87
C SER A 545 -22.43 19.00 -22.50
N ASP A 546 -23.14 17.87 -22.49
CA ASP A 546 -23.21 17.01 -21.32
C ASP A 546 -21.76 16.74 -20.82
N PRO A 547 -21.52 16.66 -19.49
CA PRO A 547 -20.18 16.44 -18.95
C PRO A 547 -19.55 15.17 -19.52
N ILE A 548 -18.32 15.29 -20.02
CA ILE A 548 -17.56 14.13 -20.48
C ILE A 548 -16.92 13.40 -19.31
N LEU A 549 -16.32 14.11 -18.37
CA LEU A 549 -15.71 13.53 -17.17
C LEU A 549 -16.07 14.35 -15.93
N GLU A 550 -16.02 13.70 -14.78
CA GLU A 550 -15.95 14.37 -13.48
C GLU A 550 -14.53 14.22 -12.96
N LEU A 551 -13.87 15.35 -12.70
CA LEU A 551 -12.50 15.38 -12.20
C LEU A 551 -12.49 15.71 -10.70
N ASN A 552 -11.45 15.23 -10.01
CA ASN A 552 -11.34 15.40 -8.57
C ASN A 552 -10.44 16.60 -8.25
N LEU A 553 -10.92 17.56 -7.46
CA LEU A 553 -10.15 18.73 -7.08
C LEU A 553 -8.98 18.33 -6.17
N ALA A 554 -7.80 18.80 -6.51
CA ALA A 554 -6.57 18.55 -5.80
C ALA A 554 -5.65 19.79 -5.80
N VAL A 555 -4.53 19.65 -5.12
CA VAL A 555 -3.45 20.64 -5.07
C VAL A 555 -2.15 19.95 -5.46
N ALA A 556 -1.48 20.44 -6.50
CA ALA A 556 -0.11 20.02 -6.79
C ALA A 556 0.88 20.96 -6.09
N THR A 557 1.88 20.39 -5.45
CA THR A 557 2.91 21.11 -4.68
C THR A 557 4.22 20.33 -4.70
N LYS A 558 5.29 20.86 -4.09
CA LYS A 558 6.52 20.10 -3.91
C LYS A 558 6.26 18.89 -3.03
N ASP A 559 6.91 17.77 -3.30
CA ASP A 559 6.63 16.49 -2.65
C ASP A 559 6.60 16.57 -1.10
N TYR A 560 7.58 17.25 -0.51
CA TYR A 560 7.65 17.44 0.95
C TYR A 560 6.53 18.30 1.56
N LEU A 561 5.75 19.03 0.74
CA LEU A 561 4.62 19.86 1.17
C LEU A 561 3.27 19.16 1.00
N VAL A 562 3.19 18.07 0.23
CA VAL A 562 1.93 17.39 -0.12
C VAL A 562 1.06 17.11 1.10
N ASN A 563 1.65 16.54 2.17
CA ASN A 563 0.91 16.17 3.36
C ASN A 563 0.32 17.38 4.12
N ARG A 564 0.92 18.57 3.99
CA ARG A 564 0.37 19.79 4.60
C ARG A 564 -0.94 20.23 3.92
N PHE A 565 -1.10 19.92 2.63
CA PHE A 565 -2.29 20.26 1.85
C PHE A 565 -3.39 19.19 1.87
N LYS A 566 -3.17 18.02 2.51
CA LYS A 566 -4.20 16.98 2.62
C LYS A 566 -5.29 17.35 3.64
N ARG A 567 -4.90 17.92 4.78
CA ARG A 567 -5.80 18.18 5.93
C ARG A 567 -6.28 19.62 5.99
N ASN A 568 -7.58 19.82 6.18
CA ASN A 568 -8.17 21.17 6.26
C ASN A 568 -7.58 22.01 7.40
N ASP A 569 -7.31 21.42 8.57
CA ASP A 569 -6.72 22.12 9.71
C ASP A 569 -5.28 22.57 9.45
N SER A 570 -4.51 21.75 8.72
CA SER A 570 -3.14 22.08 8.34
C SER A 570 -3.10 23.25 7.37
N ILE A 571 -4.03 23.30 6.41
CA ILE A 571 -4.18 24.42 5.46
C ILE A 571 -4.52 25.72 6.19
N ARG A 572 -5.43 25.67 7.18
CA ARG A 572 -5.84 26.85 7.96
C ARG A 572 -4.72 27.48 8.78
N GLN A 573 -3.72 26.68 9.17
CA GLN A 573 -2.56 27.13 9.93
C GLN A 573 -1.42 27.64 9.03
N MET A 574 -1.58 27.60 7.71
CA MET A 574 -0.55 28.09 6.80
C MET A 574 -0.58 29.62 6.70
N GLU A 575 0.61 30.22 6.74
CA GLU A 575 0.82 31.63 6.50
C GLU A 575 1.87 31.80 5.39
N ASN A 576 1.75 32.89 4.63
CA ASN A 576 2.67 33.27 3.54
C ASN A 576 2.79 32.25 2.40
N ILE A 577 1.76 31.42 2.18
CA ILE A 577 1.70 30.48 1.06
C ILE A 577 1.08 31.17 -0.16
N THR A 578 1.70 31.00 -1.33
CA THR A 578 1.19 31.45 -2.62
C THR A 578 0.64 30.28 -3.42
N ILE A 579 -0.69 30.22 -3.56
CA ILE A 579 -1.37 29.21 -4.35
C ILE A 579 -1.72 29.76 -5.74
N ALA A 580 -1.22 29.13 -6.77
CA ALA A 580 -1.55 29.43 -8.15
C ALA A 580 -2.88 28.76 -8.57
N TYR A 581 -3.58 29.37 -9.52
CA TYR A 581 -4.74 28.76 -10.17
C TYR A 581 -4.79 29.18 -11.64
N VAL A 582 -5.26 28.30 -12.54
CA VAL A 582 -5.34 28.59 -13.99
C VAL A 582 -6.73 29.10 -14.36
N GLU A 583 -7.76 28.39 -13.92
CA GLU A 583 -9.14 28.63 -14.31
C GLU A 583 -9.91 29.40 -13.25
N HIS A 584 -10.95 30.11 -13.67
CA HIS A 584 -11.88 30.68 -12.70
C HIS A 584 -12.63 29.53 -12.03
N ASP A 585 -12.65 29.55 -10.71
CA ASP A 585 -13.31 28.54 -9.89
C ASP A 585 -13.99 29.27 -8.74
N ASP A 586 -15.32 29.26 -8.71
CA ASP A 586 -16.13 29.90 -7.66
C ASP A 586 -15.72 29.42 -6.26
N ARG A 587 -15.20 28.20 -6.14
CA ARG A 587 -14.67 27.65 -4.88
C ARG A 587 -13.43 28.40 -4.44
N VAL A 588 -12.56 28.82 -5.35
CA VAL A 588 -11.38 29.63 -5.03
C VAL A 588 -11.79 30.99 -4.48
N GLU A 589 -12.83 31.61 -5.05
CA GLU A 589 -13.36 32.87 -4.53
C GLU A 589 -13.98 32.73 -3.12
N ASN A 590 -14.63 31.59 -2.84
CA ASN A 590 -15.10 31.29 -1.49
C ASN A 590 -13.94 31.03 -0.50
N VAL A 591 -12.89 30.33 -0.94
CA VAL A 591 -11.73 29.99 -0.11
C VAL A 591 -10.86 31.22 0.17
N LYS A 592 -10.73 32.16 -0.77
CA LYS A 592 -10.07 33.46 -0.56
C LYS A 592 -10.65 34.23 0.62
N ARG A 593 -11.96 34.08 0.89
CA ARG A 593 -12.65 34.76 1.99
C ARG A 593 -12.40 34.10 3.35
N THR A 594 -12.13 32.79 3.37
CA THR A 594 -11.98 32.01 4.60
C THR A 594 -10.52 31.77 5.00
N LEU A 595 -9.56 31.94 4.08
CA LEU A 595 -8.13 31.75 4.29
C LEU A 595 -7.31 33.01 3.93
N PRO A 596 -7.38 34.09 4.73
CA PRO A 596 -6.69 35.35 4.41
C PRO A 596 -5.16 35.26 4.49
N GLY A 597 -4.61 34.25 5.17
CA GLY A 597 -3.16 33.99 5.26
C GLY A 597 -2.54 33.39 3.99
N ILE A 598 -3.37 33.05 2.99
CA ILE A 598 -2.96 32.45 1.73
C ILE A 598 -3.18 33.42 0.57
N ARG A 599 -2.14 33.62 -0.24
CA ARG A 599 -2.18 34.47 -1.44
C ARG A 599 -2.55 33.63 -2.65
N PHE A 600 -3.66 33.95 -3.32
CA PHE A 600 -4.03 33.29 -4.57
C PHE A 600 -3.58 34.09 -5.80
N VAL A 601 -2.95 33.45 -6.78
CA VAL A 601 -2.43 34.10 -7.99
C VAL A 601 -2.89 33.38 -9.25
N LYS A 602 -3.56 34.08 -10.16
CA LYS A 602 -3.92 33.53 -11.46
C LYS A 602 -2.68 33.37 -12.35
N ILE A 603 -2.50 32.20 -12.94
CA ILE A 603 -1.44 31.90 -13.93
C ILE A 603 -2.06 31.49 -15.27
N GLY A 604 -1.29 31.61 -16.36
CA GLY A 604 -1.82 31.36 -17.71
C GLY A 604 -1.95 29.88 -18.08
N ALA A 605 -1.13 29.02 -17.48
CA ALA A 605 -1.12 27.57 -17.72
C ALA A 605 -0.39 26.84 -16.58
N TYR A 606 -0.74 25.58 -16.32
CA TYR A 606 -0.08 24.75 -15.30
C TYR A 606 1.43 24.62 -15.51
N GLN A 607 1.89 24.63 -16.77
CA GLN A 607 3.31 24.60 -17.12
C GLN A 607 4.13 25.71 -16.43
N GLN A 608 3.53 26.88 -16.18
CA GLN A 608 4.20 28.00 -15.50
C GLN A 608 4.53 27.67 -14.04
N PHE A 609 3.70 26.86 -13.38
CA PHE A 609 3.95 26.38 -12.03
C PHE A 609 5.04 25.32 -12.00
N PHE A 610 4.95 24.28 -12.83
CA PHE A 610 5.91 23.17 -12.80
C PHE A 610 7.31 23.53 -13.33
N ARG A 611 7.43 24.54 -14.19
CA ARG A 611 8.72 25.02 -14.74
C ARG A 611 9.27 26.27 -14.03
N GLN A 612 8.71 26.65 -12.89
CA GLN A 612 9.20 27.80 -12.13
C GLN A 612 10.64 27.58 -11.64
N LYS A 613 11.43 28.66 -11.55
CA LYS A 613 12.83 28.60 -11.08
C LYS A 613 13.03 29.20 -9.69
N ASP A 614 12.26 30.23 -9.35
CA ASP A 614 12.46 31.04 -8.14
C ASP A 614 11.48 30.70 -7.01
N ASP A 615 10.81 29.54 -7.07
CA ASP A 615 9.79 29.12 -6.09
C ASP A 615 8.72 30.20 -5.84
N LYS A 616 8.31 30.88 -6.91
CA LYS A 616 7.33 31.96 -6.88
C LYS A 616 5.94 31.48 -6.40
N TYR A 617 5.63 30.20 -6.57
CA TYR A 617 4.37 29.58 -6.23
C TYR A 617 4.63 28.30 -5.43
N ASP A 618 4.03 28.19 -4.26
CA ASP A 618 4.18 27.03 -3.38
C ASP A 618 3.30 25.85 -3.82
N ALA A 619 2.14 26.15 -4.39
CA ALA A 619 1.16 25.16 -4.82
C ALA A 619 0.33 25.65 -6.00
N VAL A 620 -0.36 24.74 -6.70
CA VAL A 620 -1.32 25.05 -7.74
C VAL A 620 -2.59 24.21 -7.58
N ILE A 621 -3.75 24.84 -7.75
CA ILE A 621 -5.05 24.17 -7.79
C ILE A 621 -5.21 23.48 -9.13
N ILE A 622 -5.43 22.17 -9.12
CA ILE A 622 -5.47 21.31 -10.30
C ILE A 622 -6.37 20.10 -10.02
N SER A 623 -6.72 19.29 -11.03
CA SER A 623 -7.34 18.00 -10.74
C SER A 623 -6.32 16.96 -10.27
N ALA A 624 -6.76 15.92 -9.56
CA ALA A 624 -5.92 14.80 -9.16
C ALA A 624 -5.32 14.08 -10.37
N GLU A 625 -6.12 13.90 -11.42
CA GLU A 625 -5.74 13.26 -12.67
C GLU A 625 -4.68 14.08 -13.41
N ALA A 626 -4.94 15.37 -13.61
CA ALA A 626 -3.99 16.28 -14.27
C ALA A 626 -2.72 16.47 -13.44
N GLY A 627 -2.86 16.67 -12.13
CA GLY A 627 -1.73 16.77 -11.20
C GLY A 627 -0.81 15.56 -11.28
N SER A 628 -1.37 14.34 -11.22
CA SER A 628 -0.58 13.10 -11.26
C SER A 628 0.12 12.94 -12.60
N ALA A 629 -0.54 13.33 -13.69
CA ALA A 629 0.09 13.32 -15.01
C ALA A 629 1.23 14.35 -15.13
N TRP A 630 1.16 15.49 -14.44
CA TRP A 630 2.25 16.46 -14.39
C TRP A 630 3.43 16.01 -13.53
N THR A 631 3.21 15.34 -12.40
CA THR A 631 4.31 14.82 -11.56
C THR A 631 5.15 13.77 -12.27
N LEU A 632 4.56 13.07 -13.26
CA LEU A 632 5.30 12.18 -14.15
C LEU A 632 6.34 12.91 -15.00
N PHE A 633 6.11 14.17 -15.37
CA PHE A 633 7.12 15.02 -16.02
C PHE A 633 8.02 15.77 -15.04
N PHE A 634 7.57 15.98 -13.80
CA PHE A 634 8.26 16.75 -12.76
C PHE A 634 8.24 15.99 -11.43
N PRO A 635 9.10 14.98 -11.26
CA PRO A 635 9.03 14.04 -10.13
C PRO A 635 9.29 14.64 -8.75
N SER A 636 9.82 15.87 -8.67
CA SER A 636 9.99 16.64 -7.43
C SER A 636 8.69 17.21 -6.87
N TYR A 637 7.58 17.06 -7.60
CA TYR A 637 6.25 17.49 -7.21
C TYR A 637 5.38 16.28 -6.88
N GLY A 638 4.38 16.50 -6.03
CA GLY A 638 3.34 15.53 -5.70
C GLY A 638 1.95 16.17 -5.72
N VAL A 639 0.92 15.35 -5.51
CA VAL A 639 -0.49 15.76 -5.53
C VAL A 639 -1.15 15.48 -4.18
N ALA A 640 -1.77 16.50 -3.61
CA ALA A 640 -2.59 16.41 -2.42
C ALA A 640 -4.07 16.42 -2.81
N ILE A 641 -4.76 15.30 -2.57
CA ILE A 641 -6.21 15.21 -2.71
C ILE A 641 -6.84 15.75 -1.43
N LEU A 642 -7.83 16.63 -1.57
CA LEU A 642 -8.47 17.32 -0.44
C LEU A 642 -9.51 16.41 0.26
N GLU A 643 -9.57 16.45 1.59
CA GLU A 643 -10.47 15.61 2.43
C GLU A 643 -11.93 15.56 1.98
N ASN A 644 -12.49 16.68 1.50
CA ASN A 644 -13.92 16.76 1.13
C ASN A 644 -14.22 16.21 -0.28
N ASN A 645 -13.23 15.64 -0.97
CA ASN A 645 -13.34 14.99 -2.28
C ASN A 645 -14.28 15.71 -3.26
N SER A 646 -14.00 17.01 -3.50
CA SER A 646 -14.83 17.86 -4.34
C SER A 646 -14.60 17.54 -5.81
N ARG A 647 -15.65 17.05 -6.49
CA ARG A 647 -15.63 16.83 -7.94
C ARG A 647 -16.14 18.04 -8.70
N TYR A 648 -15.66 18.18 -9.93
CA TYR A 648 -16.19 19.18 -10.87
C TYR A 648 -16.29 18.60 -12.29
N PRO A 649 -17.31 18.99 -13.07
CA PRO A 649 -17.50 18.48 -14.41
C PRO A 649 -16.59 19.19 -15.41
N VAL A 650 -16.05 18.42 -16.35
CA VAL A 650 -15.45 18.93 -17.58
C VAL A 650 -16.30 18.54 -18.78
N ALA A 651 -16.39 19.42 -19.77
CA ALA A 651 -17.25 19.26 -20.94
C ALA A 651 -16.57 19.79 -22.21
N TYR A 652 -17.16 19.49 -23.38
CA TYR A 652 -16.76 20.13 -24.63
C TYR A 652 -17.57 21.40 -24.84
N ALA A 653 -16.94 22.41 -25.45
CA ALA A 653 -17.58 23.70 -25.70
C ALA A 653 -17.81 23.92 -27.20
N VAL A 654 -18.97 24.45 -27.55
CA VAL A 654 -19.32 24.89 -28.90
C VAL A 654 -19.81 26.34 -28.87
N ALA A 655 -19.87 26.98 -30.04
CA ALA A 655 -20.44 28.32 -30.15
C ALA A 655 -21.91 28.33 -29.63
N PRO A 656 -22.36 29.42 -28.96
CA PRO A 656 -23.60 29.43 -28.17
C PRO A 656 -24.88 29.11 -28.97
N ASN A 657 -24.86 29.37 -30.28
CA ASN A 657 -26.01 29.13 -31.17
C ASN A 657 -25.89 27.84 -32.00
N ASN A 658 -24.89 26.98 -31.74
CA ASN A 658 -24.67 25.76 -32.52
C ASN A 658 -25.39 24.53 -31.92
N GLN A 659 -26.72 24.62 -31.81
CA GLN A 659 -27.55 23.55 -31.25
C GLN A 659 -27.47 22.24 -32.04
N SER A 660 -27.25 22.34 -33.35
CA SER A 660 -27.08 21.17 -34.23
C SER A 660 -25.87 20.32 -33.83
N LEU A 661 -24.70 20.95 -33.64
CA LEU A 661 -23.49 20.25 -33.20
C LEU A 661 -23.63 19.79 -31.75
N LEU A 662 -24.15 20.64 -30.87
CA LEU A 662 -24.31 20.32 -29.44
C LEU A 662 -25.14 19.04 -29.24
N ASN A 663 -26.31 18.96 -29.88
CA ASN A 663 -27.20 17.80 -29.77
C ASN A 663 -26.55 16.54 -30.35
N TYR A 664 -25.80 16.66 -31.45
CA TYR A 664 -25.07 15.53 -32.01
C TYR A 664 -24.02 15.01 -31.03
N ILE A 665 -23.23 15.91 -30.44
CA ILE A 665 -22.16 15.58 -29.49
C ILE A 665 -22.73 14.91 -28.23
N ASN A 666 -23.81 15.44 -27.65
CA ASN A 666 -24.43 14.85 -26.46
C ASN A 666 -24.92 13.42 -26.72
N ASN A 667 -25.51 13.15 -27.88
CA ASN A 667 -25.94 11.81 -28.27
C ASN A 667 -24.76 10.89 -28.61
N TRP A 668 -23.75 11.40 -29.30
CA TRP A 668 -22.54 10.66 -29.64
C TRP A 668 -21.78 10.22 -28.37
N GLN A 669 -21.60 11.10 -27.39
CA GLN A 669 -20.97 10.79 -26.11
C GLN A 669 -21.73 9.68 -25.37
N LYS A 670 -23.06 9.73 -25.32
CA LYS A 670 -23.90 8.67 -24.72
C LYS A 670 -23.64 7.31 -25.36
N LEU A 671 -23.51 7.25 -26.69
CA LEU A 671 -23.18 6.01 -27.39
C LEU A 671 -21.75 5.52 -27.09
N ARG A 672 -20.76 6.42 -27.09
CA ARG A 672 -19.35 6.08 -26.80
C ARG A 672 -19.05 5.77 -25.34
N ARG A 673 -19.97 6.13 -24.44
CA ARG A 673 -19.94 5.72 -23.04
C ARG A 673 -20.40 4.27 -22.89
N VAL A 674 -21.48 3.89 -23.57
CA VAL A 674 -22.06 2.54 -23.49
C VAL A 674 -21.17 1.49 -24.17
N ASP A 675 -20.48 1.85 -25.25
CA ASP A 675 -19.60 0.92 -25.97
C ASP A 675 -18.19 0.81 -25.36
N GLY A 676 -17.91 1.54 -24.28
CA GLY A 676 -16.66 1.49 -23.53
C GLY A 676 -15.49 2.30 -24.11
N HIS A 677 -15.61 2.99 -25.25
CA HIS A 677 -14.49 3.77 -25.80
C HIS A 677 -14.04 4.88 -24.87
N GLN A 678 -15.00 5.60 -24.26
CA GLN A 678 -14.69 6.64 -23.31
C GLN A 678 -13.89 6.10 -22.12
N GLN A 679 -14.31 4.96 -21.56
CA GLN A 679 -13.62 4.31 -20.45
C GLN A 679 -12.23 3.85 -20.86
N LYS A 680 -12.09 3.21 -22.02
CA LYS A 680 -10.80 2.76 -22.57
C LYS A 680 -9.80 3.91 -22.71
N PHE A 681 -10.25 5.07 -23.21
CA PHE A 681 -9.40 6.26 -23.29
C PHE A 681 -9.09 6.82 -21.91
N TYR A 682 -10.04 6.80 -20.97
CA TYR A 682 -9.78 7.21 -19.59
C TYR A 682 -8.71 6.31 -18.94
N ASP A 683 -8.85 5.00 -19.04
CA ASP A 683 -7.92 4.03 -18.46
C ASP A 683 -6.51 4.19 -19.05
N TYR A 684 -6.41 4.39 -20.37
CA TYR A 684 -5.13 4.65 -21.03
C TYR A 684 -4.52 5.98 -20.54
N TRP A 685 -5.22 7.11 -20.70
CA TRP A 685 -4.66 8.45 -20.50
C TRP A 685 -4.54 8.91 -19.04
N MET A 686 -5.43 8.44 -18.16
CA MET A 686 -5.47 8.84 -16.74
C MET A 686 -4.79 7.81 -15.85
N LEU A 687 -5.02 6.52 -16.10
CA LEU A 687 -4.53 5.42 -15.26
C LEU A 687 -3.26 4.75 -15.82
N GLY A 688 -2.88 5.06 -17.07
CA GLY A 688 -1.69 4.49 -17.72
C GLY A 688 -1.87 3.04 -18.19
N VAL A 689 -3.11 2.53 -18.23
CA VAL A 689 -3.39 1.13 -18.61
C VAL A 689 -3.06 0.93 -20.09
N GLY A 690 -2.12 0.04 -20.39
CA GLY A 690 -1.63 -0.21 -21.75
C GLY A 690 -0.71 0.89 -22.31
N ALA A 691 -0.27 1.86 -21.49
CA ALA A 691 0.64 2.93 -21.91
C ALA A 691 2.09 2.47 -22.06
N LYS A 692 2.49 1.44 -21.32
CA LYS A 692 3.70 0.66 -21.61
C LYS A 692 3.31 -0.38 -22.68
N GLU A 693 4.15 -0.55 -23.70
CA GLU A 693 4.12 -1.82 -24.43
C GLU A 693 4.43 -2.90 -23.39
N GLU A 694 3.42 -3.67 -23.00
CA GLU A 694 3.63 -4.93 -22.31
C GLU A 694 4.34 -5.82 -23.32
N GLN A 695 5.67 -5.71 -23.35
CA GLN A 695 6.50 -6.70 -24.00
C GLN A 695 6.12 -8.03 -23.34
N PRO A 696 5.70 -9.03 -24.13
CA PRO A 696 5.49 -10.38 -23.68
C PRO A 696 6.52 -10.75 -22.61
N ARG A 697 6.09 -11.12 -21.40
CA ARG A 697 7.08 -11.44 -20.36
C ARG A 697 8.06 -12.49 -20.90
N TRP A 698 9.35 -12.24 -20.69
CA TRP A 698 10.39 -13.19 -21.07
C TRP A 698 10.04 -14.57 -20.49
N SER A 699 9.90 -15.55 -21.36
CA SER A 699 9.62 -16.93 -21.00
C SER A 699 10.43 -17.88 -21.86
N ILE A 700 10.80 -19.03 -21.29
CA ILE A 700 11.60 -20.01 -22.03
C ILE A 700 10.85 -20.48 -23.27
N ILE A 701 9.53 -20.66 -23.21
CA ILE A 701 8.73 -21.14 -24.34
C ILE A 701 8.69 -20.15 -25.51
N ARG A 702 8.65 -18.84 -25.24
CA ARG A 702 8.57 -17.77 -26.25
C ARG A 702 9.94 -17.30 -26.71
N ASP A 703 10.83 -16.97 -25.77
CA ASP A 703 12.07 -16.24 -26.04
C ASP A 703 13.29 -17.14 -26.26
N VAL A 704 13.25 -18.38 -25.77
CA VAL A 704 14.34 -19.36 -25.94
C VAL A 704 13.96 -20.43 -26.96
N LEU A 705 12.75 -20.98 -26.86
CA LEU A 705 12.28 -22.08 -27.70
C LEU A 705 11.50 -21.61 -28.93
N HIS A 706 10.96 -20.39 -28.93
CA HIS A 706 10.13 -19.83 -30.00
C HIS A 706 8.94 -20.72 -30.39
N TRP A 707 8.33 -21.41 -29.42
CA TRP A 707 7.18 -22.30 -29.63
C TRP A 707 5.84 -21.57 -29.64
N VAL A 708 5.81 -20.36 -29.10
CA VAL A 708 4.62 -19.50 -29.02
C VAL A 708 5.05 -18.07 -29.32
N GLU A 709 4.19 -17.31 -30.01
CA GLU A 709 4.42 -15.88 -30.32
C GLU A 709 4.29 -14.98 -29.09
#